data_AF-A0A2W7MAV6-F1
#
_entry.id   AF-A0A2W7MAV6-F1
#
_cell.length_a   1.000
_cell.length_b   1.000
_cell.length_c   1.000
_cell.angle_alpha   90.00
_cell.angle_beta   90.00
_cell.angle_gamma   90.00
#
_symmetry.space_group_name_H-M   'P 1'
#
loop_
_entity.id
_entity.type
_entity.pdbx_description
1 polymer ?
#
loop_
_entity_poly.entity_id
_entity_poly.type
_entity_poly.pdbx_seq_one_letter_code
_entity_poly.pdbx_strand_id
1 'polypeptide(L)'
;MAHGVKDSNRVRINQTLHGYSDGHRQLASSIGLKPKDIKTMLVLSDISGPGARISEEGYLTGYPLPESGMYALARTWLAPEMSRPGCVWTHTLLIDYADLATFESYDSLLTLFRRPIDHKLADYNEPIALPISGHHKGLDVFALIWSQKVIESLYGAPKSKIVAQRPSDFNVDQVVLAIWSQQWPRLRRAFRFCTFASSDRSIEGNIFDLQILPSNDRSVRSRFSNSIDSDNSPHTDDLWVDTALNDLFRPDNLGLRTFLRFIGGDIATGRAAFRPLCELSLLTNTFDRQPEAIEKAVLLLESEFGASQARAARAYVAEAALFNIEKINDHSIDFIFSNLELIPEKISLDHYKEIGLVLWKRNRYQFFNLINGNGILSDIAEILLQTLPTLELIEAIKELPHLAKLVVKHRKDILLEKEFWRIYSSLRHGFTLSDVEIQIPNKTLTAIISAQRIDLAAEAIRYFGSATTLEVLGQNFQLEEPTYLFLWIEFAAADYAAVAEYLLTDTSKSKTILYALSKYIYPDQIKSRAGVDPWIKGYQTAKGSVSKDAETYLSSFLLSRALGGASSSSAELACISFETVHDAAEASKISGEAWGLLDSRLPSTYFWLDWDKCQRIRAGVVDLFVERQLHPIAFATLTTSQPLFRLLISLANRNGRGRDYLKEVWHVLQNSVDSTFEMHSNELQKTLKTR
;
A
#
# COMPACT_ATOMS: atom_id res chain seq x y z
N MET A 1 3.96 37.03 41.00
CA MET A 1 3.65 36.82 39.58
C MET A 1 4.34 37.90 38.77
N ALA A 2 5.44 37.55 38.10
CA ALA A 2 6.07 38.28 37.00
C ALA A 2 7.19 37.37 36.45
N HIS A 3 6.82 36.34 35.70
CA HIS A 3 7.81 35.55 34.97
C HIS A 3 8.16 36.33 33.70
N GLY A 4 9.36 36.92 33.74
CA GLY A 4 9.93 37.70 32.65
C GLY A 4 10.04 36.91 31.35
N VAL A 5 9.79 37.63 30.27
CA VAL A 5 10.11 37.26 28.89
C VAL A 5 11.57 36.79 28.84
N LYS A 6 11.81 35.52 28.50
CA LYS A 6 13.15 35.03 28.17
C LYS A 6 13.63 35.81 26.95
N ASP A 7 14.65 36.62 27.12
CA ASP A 7 15.39 37.23 26.01
C ASP A 7 16.05 36.07 25.22
N SER A 8 15.45 35.70 24.09
CA SER A 8 15.68 34.42 23.39
C SER A 8 17.07 34.28 22.78
N ASN A 9 17.93 35.30 22.91
CA ASN A 9 19.25 35.34 22.29
C ASN A 9 20.42 35.32 23.29
N ARG A 10 20.14 35.15 24.59
CA ARG A 10 21.16 35.12 25.65
C ARG A 10 20.96 33.95 26.61
N VAL A 11 22.06 33.31 26.98
CA VAL A 11 22.13 32.28 28.02
C VAL A 11 22.53 32.91 29.35
N ARG A 12 21.90 32.45 30.43
CA ARG A 12 22.30 32.78 31.80
C ARG A 12 23.34 31.77 32.29
N ILE A 13 24.56 32.23 32.52
CA ILE A 13 25.66 31.43 33.07
C ILE A 13 25.79 31.75 34.56
N ASN A 14 25.65 30.73 35.42
CA ASN A 14 25.93 30.90 36.84
C ASN A 14 27.44 30.79 37.08
N GLN A 15 27.93 31.24 38.22
CA GLN A 15 29.36 31.27 38.50
C GLN A 15 29.63 31.06 39.99
N THR A 16 30.83 30.55 40.29
CA THR A 16 31.34 30.42 41.66
C THR A 16 32.79 30.83 41.72
N LEU A 17 33.20 31.33 42.88
CA LEU A 17 34.60 31.58 43.18
C LEU A 17 35.03 30.72 44.36
N HIS A 18 36.13 29.99 44.17
CA HIS A 18 36.81 29.22 45.21
C HIS A 18 38.19 29.80 45.46
N GLY A 19 38.61 29.77 46.73
CA GLY A 19 39.90 30.22 47.20
C GLY A 19 40.04 29.94 48.69
N TYR A 20 40.88 30.72 49.38
CA TYR A 20 41.29 30.39 50.74
C TYR A 20 40.73 31.39 51.78
N SER A 21 39.98 30.88 52.76
CA SER A 21 39.57 31.56 53.99
C SER A 21 39.44 30.51 55.08
N ASP A 22 40.46 30.40 55.93
CA ASP A 22 40.67 29.31 56.89
C ASP A 22 40.66 27.90 56.27
N GLY A 23 41.12 27.81 55.02
CA GLY A 23 41.12 26.60 54.20
C GLY A 23 40.57 26.87 52.80
N HIS A 24 40.79 25.94 51.88
CA HIS A 24 40.20 26.01 50.54
C HIS A 24 38.69 25.81 50.63
N ARG A 25 37.90 26.74 50.10
CA ARG A 25 36.43 26.73 50.15
C ARG A 25 35.81 27.59 49.06
N GLN A 26 34.50 27.42 48.88
CA GLN A 26 33.68 28.35 48.11
C GLN A 26 33.57 29.69 48.86
N LEU A 27 33.85 30.79 48.17
CA LEU A 27 33.78 32.17 48.68
C LEU A 27 32.58 32.95 48.14
N ALA A 28 32.17 32.68 46.90
CA ALA A 28 31.00 33.29 46.27
C ALA A 28 30.31 32.30 45.34
N SER A 29 29.00 32.44 45.17
CA SER A 29 28.22 31.65 44.21
C SER A 29 26.94 32.38 43.82
N SER A 30 26.62 32.39 42.53
CA SER A 30 25.35 32.92 42.03
C SER A 30 24.19 31.93 42.04
N ILE A 31 24.43 30.70 42.49
CA ILE A 31 23.40 29.67 42.63
C ILE A 31 23.66 28.72 43.81
N GLY A 32 22.60 28.14 44.38
CA GLY A 32 22.71 27.02 45.31
C GLY A 32 22.87 25.68 44.57
N LEU A 33 23.95 24.95 44.84
CA LEU A 33 24.23 23.64 44.26
C LEU A 33 23.85 22.50 45.22
N LYS A 34 23.69 21.28 44.68
CA LYS A 34 23.40 20.11 45.51
C LYS A 34 24.65 19.62 46.26
N PRO A 35 24.50 18.97 47.44
CA PRO A 35 25.63 18.64 48.31
C PRO A 35 26.75 17.81 47.66
N LYS A 36 26.44 16.82 46.81
CA LYS A 36 27.49 16.03 46.16
C LYS A 36 28.28 16.86 45.15
N ASP A 37 27.62 17.75 44.42
CA ASP A 37 28.26 18.63 43.45
C ASP A 37 29.14 19.69 44.13
N ILE A 38 28.71 20.23 45.28
CA ILE A 38 29.55 21.10 46.11
C ILE A 38 30.84 20.36 46.52
N LYS A 39 30.74 19.10 46.96
CA LYS A 39 31.90 18.29 47.33
C LYS A 39 32.83 18.04 46.13
N THR A 40 32.26 17.74 44.96
CA THR A 40 33.03 17.56 43.72
C THR A 40 33.77 18.85 43.34
N MET A 41 33.09 19.99 43.37
CA MET A 41 33.70 21.29 43.09
C MET A 41 34.76 21.68 44.10
N LEU A 42 34.58 21.40 45.39
CA LEU A 42 35.58 21.68 46.42
C LEU A 42 36.91 20.99 46.09
N VAL A 43 36.86 19.72 45.66
CA VAL A 43 38.06 18.96 45.28
C VAL A 43 38.63 19.46 43.95
N LEU A 44 37.78 19.63 42.93
CA LEU A 44 38.24 19.95 41.59
C LEU A 44 38.62 21.42 41.38
N SER A 45 38.22 22.32 42.29
CA SER A 45 38.66 23.71 42.32
C SER A 45 39.99 23.92 43.05
N ASP A 46 40.56 22.89 43.68
CA ASP A 46 41.91 22.99 44.24
C ASP A 46 42.98 22.68 43.17
N ILE A 47 44.24 22.91 43.54
CA ILE A 47 45.41 22.72 42.68
C ILE A 47 45.47 21.28 42.11
N SER A 48 45.85 21.14 40.83
CA SER A 48 45.78 19.87 40.09
C SER A 48 46.80 18.81 40.45
N GLY A 49 47.61 19.05 41.48
CA GLY A 49 48.55 18.09 42.02
C GLY A 49 49.67 18.77 42.81
N PRO A 50 50.41 18.00 43.61
CA PRO A 50 51.53 18.53 44.37
C PRO A 50 52.67 18.99 43.44
N GLY A 51 53.24 20.16 43.74
CA GLY A 51 54.37 20.73 43.00
C GLY A 51 54.02 21.35 41.64
N ALA A 52 52.73 21.60 41.38
CA ALA A 52 52.25 22.23 40.14
C ALA A 52 52.89 23.62 39.93
N ARG A 53 53.56 23.82 38.79
CA ARG A 53 54.06 25.12 38.34
C ARG A 53 53.18 25.65 37.21
N ILE A 54 52.10 26.30 37.61
CA ILE A 54 51.07 26.81 36.69
C ILE A 54 51.53 28.15 36.12
N SER A 55 51.26 28.41 34.83
CA SER A 55 51.51 29.72 34.21
C SER A 55 50.54 30.79 34.74
N GLU A 56 50.82 32.06 34.47
CA GLU A 56 49.93 33.17 34.87
C GLU A 56 48.53 33.06 34.22
N GLU A 57 48.44 32.44 33.05
CA GLU A 57 47.17 32.20 32.36
C GLU A 57 46.30 31.15 33.08
N GLY A 58 46.87 30.36 33.98
CA GLY A 58 46.14 29.28 34.65
C GLY A 58 45.88 28.08 33.75
N TYR A 59 44.91 27.26 34.15
CA TYR A 59 44.44 26.11 33.38
C TYR A 59 42.94 25.91 33.52
N LEU A 60 42.36 25.16 32.57
CA LEU A 60 40.95 24.79 32.57
C LEU A 60 40.73 23.39 33.12
N THR A 61 39.61 23.22 33.82
CA THR A 61 39.04 21.92 34.18
C THR A 61 37.56 21.91 33.81
N GLY A 62 37.15 20.98 32.96
CA GLY A 62 35.75 20.77 32.57
C GLY A 62 35.21 19.46 33.14
N TYR A 63 34.02 19.49 33.77
CA TYR A 63 33.39 18.30 34.34
C TYR A 63 31.88 18.47 34.59
N PRO A 64 31.08 17.38 34.56
CA PRO A 64 29.67 17.41 34.90
C PRO A 64 29.41 17.52 36.41
N LEU A 65 28.31 18.21 36.74
CA LEU A 65 27.64 18.25 38.03
C LEU A 65 26.23 17.65 37.88
N PRO A 66 26.12 16.30 37.87
CA PRO A 66 24.90 15.61 37.43
C PRO A 66 23.72 15.83 38.38
N GLU A 67 23.96 16.03 39.68
CA GLU A 67 22.88 16.23 40.63
C GLU A 67 22.21 17.60 40.43
N SER A 68 22.99 18.62 40.06
CA SER A 68 22.53 19.99 39.82
C SER A 68 22.16 20.23 38.36
N GLY A 69 22.41 19.27 37.45
CA GLY A 69 22.08 19.39 36.02
C GLY A 69 22.96 20.39 35.26
N MET A 70 24.21 20.57 35.71
CA MET A 70 25.11 21.60 35.18
C MET A 70 26.44 21.03 34.72
N TYR A 71 27.11 21.77 33.84
CA TYR A 71 28.49 21.55 33.47
C TYR A 71 29.35 22.65 34.09
N ALA A 72 30.40 22.26 34.80
CA ALA A 72 31.38 23.15 35.38
C ALA A 72 32.55 23.31 34.42
N LEU A 73 32.80 24.55 33.99
CA LEU A 73 34.03 24.94 33.31
C LEU A 73 34.79 25.88 34.23
N ALA A 74 35.86 25.37 34.85
CA ALA A 74 36.64 26.07 35.86
C ALA A 74 37.97 26.53 35.30
N ARG A 75 38.39 27.76 35.64
CA ARG A 75 39.75 28.26 35.42
C ARG A 75 40.45 28.47 36.75
N THR A 76 41.62 27.88 36.89
CA THR A 76 42.43 27.92 38.12
C THR A 76 43.74 28.64 37.88
N TRP A 77 44.06 29.60 38.74
CA TRP A 77 45.31 30.37 38.74
C TRP A 77 46.05 30.19 40.07
N LEU A 78 47.37 30.34 40.07
CA LEU A 78 48.11 30.51 41.31
C LEU A 78 47.71 31.81 42.00
N ALA A 79 47.70 31.79 43.33
CA ALA A 79 47.48 32.94 44.19
C ALA A 79 48.76 33.27 44.99
N PRO A 80 49.85 33.73 44.33
CA PRO A 80 51.12 34.06 45.00
C PRO A 80 50.99 35.17 46.04
N GLU A 81 49.94 35.99 45.96
CA GLU A 81 49.60 37.02 46.94
C GLU A 81 49.15 36.45 48.30
N MET A 82 48.81 35.16 48.37
CA MET A 82 48.43 34.50 49.61
C MET A 82 49.66 33.99 50.37
N SER A 83 49.62 34.05 51.70
CA SER A 83 50.76 33.73 52.57
C SER A 83 51.23 32.27 52.51
N ARG A 84 50.38 31.35 52.03
CA ARG A 84 50.67 29.91 51.97
C ARG A 84 51.04 29.48 50.53
N PRO A 85 52.20 28.83 50.33
CA PRO A 85 52.55 28.27 49.03
C PRO A 85 51.54 27.24 48.53
N GLY A 86 51.24 27.27 47.23
CA GLY A 86 50.31 26.35 46.57
C GLY A 86 48.85 26.79 46.62
N CYS A 87 48.52 27.95 47.20
CA CYS A 87 47.19 28.53 47.13
C CYS A 87 46.80 28.89 45.68
N VAL A 88 45.52 28.75 45.39
CA VAL A 88 44.94 28.99 44.07
C VAL A 88 43.64 29.77 44.17
N TRP A 89 43.33 30.49 43.09
CA TRP A 89 42.01 31.01 42.80
C TRP A 89 41.36 30.18 41.72
N THR A 90 40.10 29.81 41.91
CA THR A 90 39.32 29.14 40.87
C THR A 90 38.00 29.83 40.64
N HIS A 91 37.84 30.33 39.42
CA HIS A 91 36.56 30.83 38.94
C HIS A 91 35.89 29.75 38.08
N THR A 92 34.68 29.34 38.45
CA THR A 92 33.93 28.32 37.73
C THR A 92 32.69 28.89 37.10
N LEU A 93 32.55 28.72 35.79
CA LEU A 93 31.33 28.96 35.05
C LEU A 93 30.47 27.70 35.13
N LEU A 94 29.21 27.87 35.50
CA LEU A 94 28.20 26.84 35.66
C LEU A 94 27.13 27.01 34.59
N ILE A 95 27.08 26.04 33.67
CA ILE A 95 26.23 26.07 32.49
C ILE A 95 25.17 24.98 32.64
N ASP A 96 23.89 25.32 32.54
CA ASP A 96 22.82 24.31 32.53
C ASP A 96 22.99 23.36 31.33
N TYR A 97 22.69 22.07 31.50
CA TYR A 97 22.79 21.10 30.41
C TYR A 97 21.96 21.44 29.18
N ALA A 98 20.78 22.05 29.36
CA ALA A 98 19.95 22.51 28.25
C ALA A 98 20.65 23.64 27.48
N ASP A 99 21.18 24.62 28.19
CA ASP A 99 21.87 25.78 27.60
C ASP A 99 23.23 25.41 26.99
N LEU A 100 23.92 24.42 27.55
CA LEU A 100 25.17 23.89 26.98
C LEU A 100 24.97 23.33 25.56
N ALA A 101 23.75 22.95 25.19
CA ALA A 101 23.44 22.46 23.85
C ALA A 101 23.23 23.59 22.83
N THR A 102 22.98 24.83 23.28
CA THR A 102 22.53 25.93 22.41
C THR A 102 23.66 26.80 21.89
N PHE A 103 24.84 26.80 22.53
CA PHE A 103 25.95 27.65 22.09
C PHE A 103 26.42 27.30 20.68
N GLU A 104 26.48 28.32 19.83
CA GLU A 104 27.15 28.24 18.54
C GLU A 104 28.65 28.10 18.77
N SER A 105 29.27 29.03 19.52
CA SER A 105 30.70 29.01 19.85
C SER A 105 30.99 28.98 21.36
N TYR A 106 32.01 28.21 21.75
CA TYR A 106 32.45 28.04 23.15
C TYR A 106 33.70 28.87 23.47
N ASP A 107 34.35 29.46 22.46
CA ASP A 107 35.51 30.34 22.63
C ASP A 107 35.14 31.57 23.50
N SER A 108 33.92 32.06 23.35
CA SER A 108 33.38 33.19 24.12
C SER A 108 33.40 32.92 25.63
N LEU A 109 33.35 31.66 26.08
CA LEU A 109 33.42 31.30 27.50
C LEU A 109 34.78 31.68 28.12
N LEU A 110 35.86 31.65 27.33
CA LEU A 110 37.20 32.03 27.80
C LEU A 110 37.25 33.49 28.27
N THR A 111 36.47 34.35 27.61
CA THR A 111 36.44 35.79 27.91
C THR A 111 35.68 36.11 29.20
N LEU A 112 34.93 35.16 29.75
CA LEU A 112 34.18 35.34 30.99
C LEU A 112 35.01 35.09 32.25
N PHE A 113 36.15 34.41 32.12
CA PHE A 113 36.97 34.11 33.28
C PHE A 113 37.67 35.35 33.84
N ARG A 114 37.42 35.63 35.11
CA ARG A 114 37.95 36.78 35.85
C ARG A 114 38.72 36.29 37.06
N ARG A 115 39.97 36.72 37.21
CA ARG A 115 40.75 36.49 38.44
C ARG A 115 40.31 37.52 39.49
N PRO A 116 40.08 37.12 40.76
CA PRO A 116 39.48 38.00 41.77
C PRO A 116 40.40 39.10 42.31
N ILE A 117 41.62 39.25 41.76
CA ILE A 117 42.48 40.40 42.07
C ILE A 117 41.93 41.67 41.42
N ASP A 118 41.36 41.53 40.22
CA ASP A 118 40.92 42.66 39.40
C ASP A 118 39.43 42.98 39.62
N HIS A 119 38.73 42.21 40.47
CA HIS A 119 37.27 42.24 40.61
C HIS A 119 36.81 42.05 42.07
N LYS A 120 35.61 42.54 42.39
CA LYS A 120 35.06 42.41 43.74
C LYS A 120 34.47 41.02 43.93
N LEU A 121 34.66 40.43 45.12
CA LEU A 121 34.05 39.15 45.50
C LEU A 121 32.53 39.11 45.27
N ALA A 122 31.85 40.24 45.46
CA ALA A 122 30.41 40.37 45.24
C ALA A 122 29.98 40.12 43.78
N ASP A 123 30.84 40.40 42.80
CA ASP A 123 30.52 40.26 41.37
C ASP A 123 30.25 38.79 40.98
N TYR A 124 30.81 37.85 41.74
CA TYR A 124 30.65 36.41 41.53
C TYR A 124 29.35 35.84 42.13
N ASN A 125 28.58 36.64 42.89
CA ASN A 125 27.27 36.24 43.39
C ASN A 125 26.14 36.49 42.39
N GLU A 126 26.42 37.17 41.28
CA GLU A 126 25.45 37.42 40.22
C GLU A 126 25.71 36.51 39.01
N PRO A 127 24.70 36.09 38.26
CA PRO A 127 24.87 35.36 37.00
C PRO A 127 25.42 36.28 35.89
N ILE A 128 26.06 35.71 34.88
CA ILE A 128 26.52 36.40 33.68
C ILE A 128 25.58 36.07 32.52
N ALA A 129 25.13 37.09 31.77
CA ALA A 129 24.37 36.88 30.53
C ALA A 129 25.33 36.85 29.33
N LEU A 130 25.38 35.74 28.59
CA LEU A 130 26.20 35.58 27.38
C LEU A 130 25.31 35.45 26.14
N PRO A 131 25.59 36.15 25.02
CA PRO A 131 24.90 35.91 23.76
C PRO A 131 25.07 34.46 23.27
N ILE A 132 24.04 33.89 22.66
CA ILE A 132 24.09 32.53 22.09
C ILE A 132 24.96 32.51 20.82
N SER A 133 24.86 33.57 20.01
CA SER A 133 25.56 33.69 18.73
C SER A 133 27.05 33.99 18.92
N GLY A 134 27.87 33.34 18.11
CA GLY A 134 29.32 33.57 18.10
C GLY A 134 30.00 32.83 16.97
N HIS A 135 31.12 33.36 16.48
CA HIS A 135 31.92 32.69 15.47
C HIS A 135 32.92 31.74 16.12
N HIS A 136 32.98 30.52 15.62
CA HIS A 136 34.07 29.61 15.94
C HIS A 136 35.35 30.10 15.27
N LYS A 137 36.46 30.08 16.01
CA LYS A 137 37.77 30.34 15.43
C LYS A 137 38.42 29.00 15.04
N GLY A 138 38.86 28.90 13.79
CA GLY A 138 39.66 27.76 13.33
C GLY A 138 41.03 27.70 14.01
N LEU A 139 41.57 26.49 14.15
CA LEU A 139 42.92 26.27 14.67
C LEU A 139 43.99 26.56 13.60
N ASP A 140 45.19 26.93 14.03
CA ASP A 140 46.34 27.02 13.14
C ASP A 140 46.98 25.65 12.89
N VAL A 141 47.97 25.60 11.99
CA VAL A 141 48.63 24.36 11.57
C VAL A 141 49.38 23.68 12.72
N PHE A 142 50.01 24.43 13.62
CA PHE A 142 50.76 23.85 14.74
C PHE A 142 49.82 23.20 15.76
N ALA A 143 48.71 23.89 16.07
CA ALA A 143 47.65 23.36 16.91
C ALA A 143 47.01 22.10 16.30
N LEU A 144 46.84 22.03 14.97
CA LEU A 144 46.27 20.87 14.29
C LEU A 144 47.14 19.62 14.39
N ILE A 145 48.46 19.74 14.21
CA ILE A 145 49.38 18.59 14.31
C ILE A 145 49.30 17.95 15.71
N TRP A 146 49.21 18.77 16.75
CA TRP A 146 49.01 18.27 18.11
C TRP A 146 47.59 17.71 18.32
N SER A 147 46.57 18.38 17.77
CA SER A 147 45.17 17.95 17.85
C SER A 147 44.95 16.58 17.22
N GLN A 148 45.67 16.26 16.13
CA GLN A 148 45.61 14.97 15.46
C GLN A 148 45.91 13.82 16.42
N LYS A 149 47.06 13.89 17.11
CA LYS A 149 47.47 12.89 18.10
C LYS A 149 46.45 12.72 19.23
N VAL A 150 45.89 13.84 19.68
CA VAL A 150 44.88 13.84 20.75
C VAL A 150 43.58 13.23 20.26
N ILE A 151 43.08 13.59 19.08
CA ILE A 151 41.84 13.05 18.48
C ILE A 151 41.98 11.55 18.23
N GLU A 152 43.07 11.10 17.63
CA GLU A 152 43.36 9.68 17.38
C GLU A 152 43.30 8.88 18.67
N SER A 153 43.98 9.36 19.72
CA SER A 153 43.97 8.70 21.03
C SER A 153 42.58 8.73 21.68
N LEU A 154 41.91 9.88 21.62
CA LEU A 154 40.64 10.12 22.31
C LEU A 154 39.50 9.27 21.76
N TYR A 155 39.42 9.15 20.44
CA TYR A 155 38.32 8.44 19.79
C TYR A 155 38.72 7.05 19.28
N GLY A 156 40.01 6.79 19.04
CA GLY A 156 40.53 5.46 18.73
C GLY A 156 40.62 4.53 19.95
N ALA A 157 40.78 5.08 21.15
CA ALA A 157 40.75 4.33 22.40
C ALA A 157 39.66 4.85 23.37
N PRO A 158 38.37 4.68 23.03
CA PRO A 158 37.26 5.37 23.69
C PRO A 158 37.03 4.96 25.16
N LYS A 159 37.61 3.84 25.61
CA LYS A 159 37.53 3.36 27.00
C LYS A 159 38.74 3.76 27.87
N SER A 160 39.76 4.35 27.27
CA SER A 160 41.02 4.67 27.93
C SER A 160 41.09 6.12 28.39
N LYS A 161 41.83 6.37 29.47
CA LYS A 161 42.24 7.71 29.89
C LYS A 161 43.32 8.22 28.94
N ILE A 162 43.19 9.44 28.46
CA ILE A 162 44.16 10.02 27.53
C ILE A 162 44.98 11.10 28.23
N VAL A 163 46.29 11.03 28.04
CA VAL A 163 47.23 12.08 28.45
C VAL A 163 48.01 12.60 27.26
N ALA A 164 48.29 13.90 27.26
CA ALA A 164 49.12 14.55 26.24
C ALA A 164 50.00 15.63 26.88
N GLN A 165 51.17 15.88 26.33
CA GLN A 165 52.05 16.93 26.80
C GLN A 165 51.47 18.31 26.49
N ARG A 166 51.59 19.25 27.46
CA ARG A 166 51.22 20.65 27.27
C ARG A 166 52.20 21.32 26.29
N PRO A 167 51.72 21.82 25.15
CA PRO A 167 52.55 22.56 24.20
C PRO A 167 52.81 23.99 24.69
N SER A 168 53.95 24.56 24.29
CA SER A 168 54.30 25.97 24.54
C SER A 168 53.90 26.91 23.41
N ASP A 169 53.67 26.37 22.21
CA ASP A 169 53.69 27.15 20.98
C ASP A 169 52.31 27.74 20.61
N PHE A 170 51.24 27.24 21.25
CA PHE A 170 49.87 27.69 21.01
C PHE A 170 49.02 27.53 22.28
N ASN A 171 47.84 28.17 22.27
CA ASN A 171 46.92 28.14 23.40
C ASN A 171 46.18 26.80 23.47
N VAL A 172 46.65 25.87 24.32
CA VAL A 172 46.03 24.55 24.49
C VAL A 172 44.59 24.62 25.04
N ASP A 173 44.23 25.67 25.79
CA ASP A 173 42.88 25.82 26.33
C ASP A 173 41.87 26.04 25.19
N GLN A 174 42.25 26.83 24.17
CA GLN A 174 41.45 27.00 22.95
C GLN A 174 41.30 25.68 22.19
N VAL A 175 42.39 24.91 22.04
CA VAL A 175 42.35 23.61 21.33
C VAL A 175 41.44 22.61 22.03
N VAL A 176 41.54 22.48 23.35
CA VAL A 176 40.71 21.55 24.12
C VAL A 176 39.24 21.97 24.09
N LEU A 177 38.94 23.28 24.15
CA LEU A 177 37.57 23.76 23.95
C LEU A 177 37.06 23.53 22.53
N ALA A 178 37.92 23.63 21.50
CA ALA A 178 37.55 23.30 20.13
C ALA A 178 37.17 21.82 19.99
N ILE A 179 37.97 20.89 20.55
CA ILE A 179 37.66 19.45 20.60
C ILE A 179 36.35 19.20 21.36
N TRP A 180 36.15 19.85 22.51
CA TRP A 180 34.91 19.72 23.30
C TRP A 180 33.69 20.28 22.56
N SER A 181 33.85 21.36 21.80
CA SER A 181 32.78 21.97 21.00
C SER A 181 32.34 21.11 19.81
N GLN A 182 33.25 20.31 19.27
CA GLN A 182 33.01 19.38 18.16
C GLN A 182 32.10 18.20 18.59
N GLN A 183 32.11 17.83 19.86
CA GLN A 183 31.26 16.77 20.41
C GLN A 183 29.79 17.18 20.38
N TRP A 184 28.89 16.21 20.19
CA TRP A 184 27.44 16.44 20.30
C TRP A 184 27.02 16.65 21.77
N PRO A 185 25.85 17.25 22.05
CA PRO A 185 25.48 17.70 23.39
C PRO A 185 25.59 16.64 24.49
N ARG A 186 25.18 15.40 24.22
CA ARG A 186 25.24 14.31 25.20
C ARG A 186 26.68 13.92 25.55
N LEU A 187 27.56 13.76 24.55
CA LEU A 187 28.97 13.46 24.79
C LEU A 187 29.66 14.64 25.50
N ARG A 188 29.39 15.86 25.04
CA ARG A 188 29.93 17.10 25.62
C ARG A 188 29.62 17.24 27.11
N ARG A 189 28.39 16.91 27.53
CA ARG A 189 27.95 16.95 28.94
C ARG A 189 28.72 15.96 29.82
N ALA A 190 29.11 14.80 29.28
CA ALA A 190 29.78 13.75 30.04
C ALA A 190 31.32 13.88 30.05
N PHE A 191 31.87 14.62 29.07
CA PHE A 191 33.30 14.77 28.85
C PHE A 191 33.99 15.45 30.03
N ARG A 192 35.12 14.89 30.47
CA ARG A 192 35.94 15.44 31.56
C ARG A 192 37.35 15.73 31.06
N PHE A 193 37.82 16.96 31.25
CA PHE A 193 39.15 17.35 30.83
C PHE A 193 39.87 18.27 31.82
N CYS A 194 41.19 18.23 31.81
CA CYS A 194 42.03 19.18 32.53
C CYS A 194 43.22 19.59 31.66
N THR A 195 43.40 20.88 31.40
CA THR A 195 44.47 21.37 30.51
C THR A 195 45.82 21.50 31.23
N PHE A 196 45.87 21.25 32.53
CA PHE A 196 47.13 21.12 33.28
C PHE A 196 46.92 20.20 34.49
N ALA A 197 47.39 18.96 34.41
CA ALA A 197 47.30 17.95 35.46
C ALA A 197 48.69 17.52 35.93
N SER A 198 49.05 17.81 37.18
CA SER A 198 50.32 17.37 37.80
C SER A 198 50.20 16.02 38.51
N SER A 199 48.98 15.50 38.65
CA SER A 199 48.62 14.16 39.12
C SER A 199 47.28 13.74 38.49
N ASP A 200 47.01 12.44 38.42
CA ASP A 200 45.74 11.93 37.88
C ASP A 200 44.56 12.46 38.71
N ARG A 201 43.66 13.18 38.03
CA ARG A 201 42.44 13.75 38.61
C ARG A 201 41.27 12.77 38.58
N SER A 202 41.46 11.59 38.00
CA SER A 202 40.46 10.54 37.93
C SER A 202 40.25 9.90 39.30
N ILE A 203 38.99 9.66 39.65
CA ILE A 203 38.60 8.81 40.78
C ILE A 203 37.63 7.74 40.31
N GLU A 204 37.38 6.72 41.13
CA GLU A 204 36.41 5.68 40.81
C GLU A 204 35.04 6.28 40.44
N GLY A 205 34.50 5.89 39.27
CA GLY A 205 33.27 6.42 38.72
C GLY A 205 33.35 7.82 38.06
N ASN A 206 34.45 8.56 38.22
CA ASN A 206 34.68 9.86 37.60
C ASN A 206 36.07 9.92 36.95
N ILE A 207 36.16 9.29 35.79
CA ILE A 207 37.40 9.20 35.00
C ILE A 207 37.53 10.44 34.11
N PHE A 208 38.70 11.08 34.11
CA PHE A 208 38.99 12.15 33.16
C PHE A 208 39.33 11.57 31.78
N ASP A 209 38.64 12.06 30.75
CA ASP A 209 38.85 11.63 29.36
C ASP A 209 40.18 12.16 28.81
N LEU A 210 40.51 13.43 29.11
CA LEU A 210 41.72 14.10 28.62
C LEU A 210 42.43 14.88 29.74
N GLN A 211 43.70 14.57 29.98
CA GLN A 211 44.53 15.28 30.96
C GLN A 211 45.85 15.72 30.34
N ILE A 212 46.09 17.03 30.31
CA ILE A 212 47.29 17.59 29.68
C ILE A 212 48.38 17.77 30.74
N LEU A 213 49.56 17.21 30.49
CA LEU A 213 50.66 17.12 31.43
C LEU A 213 51.61 18.32 31.31
N PRO A 214 52.17 18.84 32.41
CA PRO A 214 53.04 20.02 32.39
C PRO A 214 54.39 19.81 31.69
N SER A 215 54.90 18.58 31.69
CA SER A 215 56.17 18.21 31.06
C SER A 215 56.12 16.76 30.60
N ASN A 216 57.07 16.39 29.73
CA ASN A 216 57.24 15.01 29.26
C ASN A 216 58.03 14.13 30.25
N ASP A 217 58.20 14.57 31.50
CA ASP A 217 59.02 13.88 32.48
C ASP A 217 58.40 12.52 32.87
N ARG A 218 59.23 11.47 32.88
CA ARG A 218 58.80 10.11 33.27
C ARG A 218 58.20 10.06 34.69
N SER A 219 58.66 10.92 35.59
CA SER A 219 58.17 11.01 36.98
C SER A 219 56.77 11.62 37.10
N VAL A 220 56.35 12.43 36.13
CA VAL A 220 54.98 12.96 36.04
C VAL A 220 54.10 11.89 35.40
N ARG A 221 54.54 11.29 34.29
CA ARG A 221 53.79 10.24 33.59
C ARG A 221 53.50 9.00 34.44
N SER A 222 54.43 8.61 35.32
CA SER A 222 54.21 7.47 36.23
C SER A 222 53.04 7.66 37.21
N ARG A 223 52.58 8.90 37.43
CA ARG A 223 51.40 9.22 38.25
C ARG A 223 50.07 8.97 37.52
N PHE A 224 50.10 8.72 36.22
CA PHE A 224 48.94 8.47 35.37
C PHE A 224 48.97 7.01 34.89
N SER A 225 48.73 6.08 35.81
CA SER A 225 48.68 4.65 35.46
C SER A 225 47.48 4.34 34.57
N ASN A 226 47.65 3.37 33.66
CA ASN A 226 46.60 2.92 32.73
C ASN A 226 46.03 4.04 31.85
N SER A 227 46.85 5.03 31.47
CA SER A 227 46.53 6.03 30.45
C SER A 227 47.28 5.78 29.15
N ILE A 228 46.67 6.15 28.04
CA ILE A 228 47.32 6.20 26.73
C ILE A 228 47.96 7.57 26.57
N ASP A 229 49.21 7.56 26.13
CA ASP A 229 50.00 8.74 25.86
C ASP A 229 49.90 9.13 24.38
N SER A 230 49.22 10.24 24.10
CA SER A 230 49.01 10.73 22.74
C SER A 230 50.31 11.08 22.03
N ASP A 231 51.34 11.52 22.77
CA ASP A 231 52.62 11.91 22.15
C ASP A 231 53.37 10.71 21.57
N ASN A 232 53.13 9.52 22.13
CA ASN A 232 53.78 8.26 21.78
C ASN A 232 52.86 7.29 21.02
N SER A 233 51.63 7.70 20.74
CA SER A 233 50.67 6.87 20.00
C SER A 233 51.04 6.84 18.52
N PRO A 234 50.92 5.68 17.83
CA PRO A 234 51.18 5.60 16.41
C PRO A 234 50.15 6.43 15.64
N HIS A 235 50.63 7.18 14.67
CA HIS A 235 49.77 7.91 13.74
C HIS A 235 49.05 6.93 12.80
N THR A 236 47.78 7.21 12.52
CA THR A 236 46.94 6.43 11.59
C THR A 236 46.45 7.32 10.45
N ASP A 237 46.66 6.90 9.20
CA ASP A 237 46.12 7.57 8.01
C ASP A 237 44.65 7.17 7.78
N ASP A 238 43.80 7.52 8.75
CA ASP A 238 42.37 7.20 8.73
C ASP A 238 41.51 8.41 8.33
N LEU A 239 40.61 8.22 7.37
CA LEU A 239 39.76 9.28 6.79
C LEU A 239 38.84 10.00 7.82
N TRP A 240 38.48 9.31 8.91
CA TRP A 240 37.67 9.90 9.98
C TRP A 240 38.45 10.95 10.78
N VAL A 241 39.77 10.78 10.91
CA VAL A 241 40.67 11.74 11.58
C VAL A 241 40.75 13.02 10.75
N ASP A 242 40.95 12.88 9.43
CA ASP A 242 40.95 14.02 8.50
C ASP A 242 39.63 14.80 8.56
N THR A 243 38.50 14.10 8.68
CA THR A 243 37.18 14.72 8.82
C THR A 243 37.09 15.57 10.08
N ALA A 244 37.55 15.03 11.21
CA ALA A 244 37.58 15.75 12.48
C ALA A 244 38.57 16.94 12.46
N LEU A 245 39.74 16.77 11.83
CA LEU A 245 40.74 17.84 11.71
C LEU A 245 40.32 18.96 10.77
N ASN A 246 39.68 18.64 9.65
CA ASN A 246 39.11 19.64 8.74
C ASN A 246 38.09 20.53 9.45
N ASP A 247 37.25 19.95 10.31
CA ASP A 247 36.34 20.71 11.16
C ASP A 247 37.09 21.55 12.21
N LEU A 248 38.15 21.06 12.85
CA LEU A 248 38.93 21.90 13.78
C LEU A 248 39.65 23.07 13.06
N PHE A 249 40.10 22.86 11.82
CA PHE A 249 40.72 23.90 11.00
C PHE A 249 39.71 24.94 10.53
N ARG A 250 38.54 24.49 10.06
CA ARG A 250 37.44 25.32 9.57
C ARG A 250 36.12 24.82 10.19
N PRO A 251 35.77 25.32 11.39
CA PRO A 251 34.62 24.86 12.15
C PRO A 251 33.33 24.82 11.33
N ASP A 252 32.73 23.64 11.28
CA ASP A 252 31.47 23.30 10.62
C ASP A 252 31.38 23.63 9.12
N ASN A 253 32.51 23.90 8.44
CA ASN A 253 32.51 24.26 7.02
C ASN A 253 31.97 23.14 6.10
N LEU A 254 32.11 21.88 6.51
CA LEU A 254 31.53 20.71 5.84
C LEU A 254 30.32 20.14 6.60
N GLY A 255 29.81 20.86 7.60
CA GLY A 255 28.60 20.47 8.35
C GLY A 255 28.80 19.38 9.41
N LEU A 256 30.03 19.03 9.80
CA LEU A 256 30.28 17.93 10.76
C LEU A 256 29.63 18.18 12.14
N ARG A 257 29.74 19.39 12.71
CA ARG A 257 29.15 19.69 14.03
C ARG A 257 27.64 19.72 13.93
N THR A 258 27.09 20.28 12.86
CA THR A 258 25.65 20.26 12.59
C THR A 258 25.15 18.82 12.49
N PHE A 259 25.85 17.96 11.75
CA PHE A 259 25.55 16.53 11.64
C PHE A 259 25.61 15.81 12.99
N LEU A 260 26.70 15.96 13.74
CA LEU A 260 26.87 15.33 15.06
C LEU A 260 25.80 15.81 16.06
N ARG A 261 25.40 17.09 16.03
CA ARG A 261 24.32 17.62 16.88
C ARG A 261 22.96 17.00 16.52
N PHE A 262 22.67 16.86 15.23
CA PHE A 262 21.41 16.29 14.74
C PHE A 262 21.31 14.78 15.06
N ILE A 263 22.38 14.03 14.79
CA ILE A 263 22.38 12.57 14.88
C ILE A 263 22.75 12.05 16.27
N GLY A 264 23.65 12.73 16.98
CA GLY A 264 24.25 12.23 18.22
C GLY A 264 23.36 12.21 19.45
N GLY A 265 22.18 12.83 19.39
CA GLY A 265 21.33 13.10 20.57
C GLY A 265 20.96 11.87 21.40
N ASP A 266 20.66 10.74 20.74
CA ASP A 266 20.22 9.49 21.36
C ASP A 266 21.34 8.43 21.50
N ILE A 267 22.56 8.73 21.06
CA ILE A 267 23.69 7.81 21.08
C ILE A 267 24.30 7.73 22.48
N ALA A 268 24.33 6.51 23.05
CA ALA A 268 24.76 6.27 24.43
C ALA A 268 26.20 5.76 24.57
N THR A 269 26.84 5.31 23.49
CA THR A 269 28.20 4.73 23.52
C THR A 269 29.33 5.76 23.71
N GLY A 270 29.00 7.05 23.81
CA GLY A 270 29.95 8.12 24.13
C GLY A 270 31.05 8.24 23.07
N ARG A 271 32.31 8.31 23.50
CA ARG A 271 33.47 8.48 22.60
C ARG A 271 33.57 7.42 21.51
N ALA A 272 33.08 6.19 21.76
CA ALA A 272 33.15 5.10 20.78
C ALA A 272 32.34 5.39 19.51
N ALA A 273 31.31 6.23 19.58
CA ALA A 273 30.52 6.60 18.41
C ALA A 273 31.15 7.71 17.56
N PHE A 274 32.19 8.39 18.02
CA PHE A 274 32.72 9.55 17.31
C PHE A 274 33.27 9.18 15.93
N ARG A 275 34.12 8.14 15.88
CA ARG A 275 34.66 7.60 14.62
C ARG A 275 33.56 7.21 13.62
N PRO A 276 32.62 6.30 13.96
CA PRO A 276 31.60 5.88 12.99
C PRO A 276 30.65 7.01 12.60
N LEU A 277 30.44 8.04 13.45
CA LEU A 277 29.68 9.22 13.03
C LEU A 277 30.44 10.11 12.06
N CYS A 278 31.76 10.27 12.20
CA CYS A 278 32.58 10.94 11.20
C CYS A 278 32.51 10.20 9.85
N GLU A 279 32.69 8.88 9.86
CA GLU A 279 32.57 8.05 8.65
C GLU A 279 31.17 8.15 8.02
N LEU A 280 30.12 8.09 8.85
CA LEU A 280 28.75 8.25 8.37
C LEU A 280 28.53 9.63 7.74
N SER A 281 29.04 10.71 8.33
CA SER A 281 28.90 12.07 7.77
C SER A 281 29.53 12.20 6.38
N LEU A 282 30.63 11.50 6.13
CA LEU A 282 31.27 11.46 4.80
C LEU A 282 30.40 10.73 3.78
N LEU A 283 29.84 9.59 4.17
CA LEU A 283 28.92 8.82 3.32
C LEU A 283 27.66 9.61 3.00
N THR A 284 27.08 10.31 3.98
CA THR A 284 25.86 11.10 3.77
C THR A 284 26.04 12.22 2.75
N ASN A 285 27.25 12.78 2.64
CA ASN A 285 27.57 13.83 1.67
C ASN A 285 27.68 13.31 0.22
N THR A 286 27.66 11.99 0.00
CA THR A 286 27.78 11.40 -1.34
C THR A 286 26.55 10.62 -1.80
N PHE A 287 25.49 10.52 -0.99
CA PHE A 287 24.26 9.77 -1.32
C PHE A 287 23.67 10.13 -2.70
N ASP A 288 23.60 11.42 -3.04
CA ASP A 288 23.05 11.89 -4.32
C ASP A 288 23.90 11.47 -5.54
N ARG A 289 25.20 11.20 -5.35
CA ARG A 289 26.16 10.92 -6.42
C ARG A 289 26.56 9.45 -6.50
N GLN A 290 26.50 8.74 -5.37
CA GLN A 290 26.98 7.36 -5.20
C GLN A 290 25.97 6.58 -4.34
N PRO A 291 24.94 5.95 -4.94
CA PRO A 291 23.97 5.15 -4.21
C PRO A 291 24.60 4.02 -3.37
N GLU A 292 25.77 3.51 -3.76
CA GLU A 292 26.52 2.49 -2.99
C GLU A 292 26.98 3.01 -1.62
N ALA A 293 27.06 4.33 -1.43
CA ALA A 293 27.34 4.93 -0.13
C ALA A 293 26.22 4.72 0.88
N ILE A 294 24.96 4.59 0.41
CA ILE A 294 23.81 4.26 1.26
C ILE A 294 23.98 2.84 1.82
N GLU A 295 24.39 1.89 0.99
CA GLU A 295 24.62 0.51 1.43
C GLU A 295 25.72 0.43 2.49
N LYS A 296 26.81 1.19 2.28
CA LYS A 296 27.88 1.32 3.29
C LYS A 296 27.39 1.95 4.59
N ALA A 297 26.51 2.95 4.49
CA ALA A 297 25.93 3.61 5.66
C ALA A 297 25.00 2.67 6.45
N VAL A 298 24.21 1.84 5.77
CA VAL A 298 23.40 0.79 6.38
C VAL A 298 24.28 -0.19 7.16
N LEU A 299 25.32 -0.73 6.51
CA LEU A 299 26.24 -1.67 7.15
C LEU A 299 26.93 -1.07 8.37
N LEU A 300 27.40 0.18 8.26
CA LEU A 300 28.03 0.90 9.37
C LEU A 300 27.07 1.09 10.55
N LEU A 301 25.80 1.43 10.27
CA LEU A 301 24.78 1.59 11.30
C LEU A 301 24.44 0.28 12.02
N GLU A 302 24.47 -0.85 11.32
CA GLU A 302 24.18 -2.16 11.88
C GLU A 302 25.37 -2.75 12.65
N SER A 303 26.61 -2.48 12.21
CA SER A 303 27.81 -3.02 12.85
C SER A 303 28.23 -2.22 14.09
N GLU A 304 28.13 -0.89 14.04
CA GLU A 304 28.69 -0.01 15.08
C GLU A 304 27.65 0.42 16.13
N PHE A 305 26.36 0.34 15.80
CA PHE A 305 25.29 0.81 16.68
C PHE A 305 24.24 -0.28 16.92
N GLY A 306 23.83 -0.43 18.17
CA GLY A 306 22.71 -1.31 18.51
C GLY A 306 21.41 -0.89 17.81
N ALA A 307 20.50 -1.84 17.59
CA ALA A 307 19.24 -1.62 16.87
C ALA A 307 18.36 -0.49 17.46
N SER A 308 18.48 -0.20 18.76
CA SER A 308 17.73 0.86 19.45
C SER A 308 18.46 2.20 19.56
N GLN A 309 19.66 2.32 18.99
CA GLN A 309 20.48 3.54 19.02
C GLN A 309 20.55 4.21 17.65
N ALA A 310 20.96 5.48 17.65
CA ALA A 310 21.15 6.28 16.45
C ALA A 310 19.88 6.38 15.59
N ARG A 311 18.70 6.52 16.22
CA ARG A 311 17.40 6.58 15.53
C ARG A 311 17.36 7.70 14.50
N ALA A 312 17.96 8.85 14.81
CA ALA A 312 18.07 9.96 13.87
C ALA A 312 18.93 9.60 12.64
N ALA A 313 20.02 8.85 12.81
CA ALA A 313 20.82 8.37 11.67
C ALA A 313 20.07 7.33 10.86
N ARG A 314 19.41 6.39 11.54
CA ARG A 314 18.61 5.35 10.88
C ARG A 314 17.50 5.97 10.04
N ALA A 315 16.78 6.95 10.60
CA ALA A 315 15.77 7.72 9.87
C ALA A 315 16.38 8.42 8.65
N TYR A 316 17.50 9.13 8.82
CA TYR A 316 18.15 9.86 7.73
C TYR A 316 18.65 8.95 6.61
N VAL A 317 19.29 7.82 6.95
CA VAL A 317 19.77 6.84 5.97
C VAL A 317 18.60 6.12 5.30
N ALA A 318 17.55 5.76 6.05
CA ALA A 318 16.35 5.13 5.48
C ALA A 318 15.60 6.07 4.53
N GLU A 319 15.53 7.36 4.85
CA GLU A 319 14.97 8.39 3.97
C GLU A 319 15.78 8.50 2.66
N ALA A 320 17.11 8.60 2.75
CA ALA A 320 17.96 8.65 1.55
C ALA A 320 17.88 7.35 0.71
N ALA A 321 17.81 6.19 1.37
CA ALA A 321 17.62 4.89 0.73
C ALA A 321 16.28 4.83 0.01
N LEU A 322 15.23 5.36 0.63
CA LEU A 322 13.90 5.44 0.05
C LEU A 322 13.90 6.26 -1.27
N PHE A 323 14.55 7.43 -1.29
CA PHE A 323 14.69 8.23 -2.52
C PHE A 323 15.53 7.56 -3.62
N ASN A 324 16.27 6.50 -3.28
CA ASN A 324 17.12 5.74 -4.21
C ASN A 324 16.71 4.26 -4.31
N ILE A 325 15.46 3.93 -3.98
CA ILE A 325 15.01 2.55 -3.79
C ILE A 325 15.17 1.66 -5.04
N GLU A 326 15.16 2.24 -6.24
CA GLU A 326 15.42 1.50 -7.48
C GLU A 326 16.88 1.06 -7.65
N LYS A 327 17.83 1.75 -7.02
CA LYS A 327 19.28 1.60 -7.26
C LYS A 327 20.03 0.83 -6.17
N ILE A 328 19.43 0.65 -4.99
CA ILE A 328 20.06 0.02 -3.82
C ILE A 328 19.82 -1.50 -3.78
N ASN A 329 20.66 -2.26 -3.07
CA ASN A 329 20.49 -3.70 -2.89
C ASN A 329 19.30 -4.09 -1.97
N ASP A 330 18.97 -5.39 -1.93
CA ASP A 330 17.84 -5.92 -1.14
C ASP A 330 18.06 -5.74 0.38
N HIS A 331 19.30 -5.84 0.85
CA HIS A 331 19.64 -5.62 2.26
C HIS A 331 19.28 -4.20 2.72
N SER A 332 19.54 -3.20 1.88
CA SER A 332 19.19 -1.81 2.17
C SER A 332 17.68 -1.56 2.11
N ILE A 333 16.95 -2.35 1.30
CA ILE A 333 15.48 -2.33 1.28
C ILE A 333 14.92 -2.88 2.60
N ASP A 334 15.45 -4.00 3.09
CA ASP A 334 15.06 -4.56 4.40
C ASP A 334 15.36 -3.58 5.55
N PHE A 335 16.46 -2.82 5.44
CA PHE A 335 16.77 -1.73 6.36
C PHE A 335 15.72 -0.62 6.34
N ILE A 336 15.24 -0.20 5.17
CA ILE A 336 14.13 0.78 5.06
C ILE A 336 12.92 0.27 5.84
N PHE A 337 12.52 -0.99 5.64
CA PHE A 337 11.34 -1.56 6.28
C PHE A 337 11.48 -1.68 7.80
N SER A 338 12.67 -2.01 8.27
CA SER A 338 12.96 -2.07 9.71
C SER A 338 12.96 -0.70 10.39
N ASN A 339 13.02 0.39 9.62
CA ASN A 339 13.15 1.75 10.13
C ASN A 339 12.08 2.72 9.59
N LEU A 340 11.05 2.22 8.89
CA LEU A 340 10.06 3.05 8.21
C LEU A 340 9.28 3.96 9.18
N GLU A 341 9.01 3.46 10.40
CA GLU A 341 8.35 4.22 11.47
C GLU A 341 9.19 5.42 11.97
N LEU A 342 10.49 5.45 11.66
CA LEU A 342 11.39 6.54 12.03
C LEU A 342 11.41 7.66 10.98
N ILE A 343 10.94 7.38 9.75
CA ILE A 343 10.90 8.37 8.68
C ILE A 343 9.73 9.33 8.96
N PRO A 344 9.96 10.66 8.97
CA PRO A 344 8.89 11.63 9.19
C PRO A 344 7.72 11.46 8.20
N GLU A 345 6.51 11.87 8.58
CA GLU A 345 5.24 11.79 7.79
C GLU A 345 5.23 12.56 6.44
N LYS A 346 6.39 12.87 5.85
CA LYS A 346 6.52 13.55 4.55
C LYS A 346 6.52 12.61 3.35
N ILE A 347 6.20 11.32 3.53
CA ILE A 347 6.10 10.39 2.42
C ILE A 347 4.78 10.66 1.67
N SER A 348 4.88 11.18 0.44
CA SER A 348 3.69 11.40 -0.38
C SER A 348 3.11 10.08 -0.89
N LEU A 349 1.84 10.09 -1.31
CA LEU A 349 1.19 8.94 -1.96
C LEU A 349 1.96 8.42 -3.19
N ASP A 350 2.70 9.28 -3.88
CA ASP A 350 3.50 8.88 -5.04
C ASP A 350 4.72 8.05 -4.63
N HIS A 351 5.38 8.42 -3.52
CA HIS A 351 6.46 7.60 -2.97
C HIS A 351 5.96 6.23 -2.51
N TYR A 352 4.76 6.12 -1.94
CA TYR A 352 4.17 4.82 -1.60
C TYR A 352 4.00 3.93 -2.84
N LYS A 353 3.57 4.49 -3.97
CA LYS A 353 3.48 3.74 -5.23
C LYS A 353 4.85 3.29 -5.72
N GLU A 354 5.86 4.16 -5.67
CA GLU A 354 7.22 3.82 -6.09
C GLU A 354 7.80 2.68 -5.24
N ILE A 355 7.67 2.76 -3.91
CA ILE A 355 8.09 1.69 -2.98
C ILE A 355 7.38 0.39 -3.32
N GLY A 356 6.04 0.46 -3.46
CA GLY A 356 5.23 -0.68 -3.82
C GLY A 356 5.70 -1.31 -5.13
N LEU A 357 5.96 -0.52 -6.16
CA LEU A 357 6.42 -1.00 -7.46
C LEU A 357 7.78 -1.68 -7.40
N VAL A 358 8.73 -1.16 -6.62
CA VAL A 358 10.04 -1.80 -6.45
C VAL A 358 9.87 -3.14 -5.72
N LEU A 359 9.10 -3.17 -4.64
CA LEU A 359 8.77 -4.39 -3.91
C LEU A 359 8.13 -5.45 -4.81
N TRP A 360 7.13 -5.02 -5.58
CA TRP A 360 6.42 -5.85 -6.54
C TRP A 360 7.36 -6.46 -7.58
N LYS A 361 8.27 -5.65 -8.15
CA LYS A 361 9.22 -6.09 -9.18
C LYS A 361 10.28 -7.05 -8.64
N ARG A 362 10.76 -6.84 -7.41
CA ARG A 362 11.84 -7.65 -6.83
C ARG A 362 11.36 -8.96 -6.23
N ASN A 363 10.27 -8.92 -5.45
CA ASN A 363 9.75 -10.10 -4.78
C ASN A 363 8.23 -10.01 -4.57
N ARG A 364 7.48 -10.49 -5.58
CA ARG A 364 6.02 -10.55 -5.54
C ARG A 364 5.50 -11.29 -4.31
N TYR A 365 6.12 -12.40 -3.92
CA TYR A 365 5.69 -13.18 -2.76
C TYR A 365 5.78 -12.38 -1.45
N GLN A 366 6.91 -11.71 -1.22
CA GLN A 366 7.09 -10.87 -0.03
C GLN A 366 6.14 -9.67 -0.03
N PHE A 367 5.92 -9.04 -1.19
CA PHE A 367 4.94 -7.96 -1.34
C PHE A 367 3.54 -8.37 -0.86
N PHE A 368 3.06 -9.56 -1.24
CA PHE A 368 1.73 -10.04 -0.82
C PHE A 368 1.64 -10.36 0.67
N ASN A 369 2.74 -10.75 1.32
CA ASN A 369 2.76 -10.93 2.78
C ASN A 369 2.52 -9.60 3.52
N LEU A 370 2.89 -8.46 2.93
CA LEU A 370 2.69 -7.15 3.54
C LEU A 370 1.21 -6.73 3.58
N ILE A 371 0.40 -7.17 2.62
CA ILE A 371 -1.03 -6.80 2.50
C ILE A 371 -1.86 -7.31 3.70
N ASN A 372 -1.47 -8.43 4.30
CA ASN A 372 -2.14 -8.96 5.49
C ASN A 372 -1.53 -8.44 6.81
N GLY A 373 -0.55 -7.56 6.73
CA GLY A 373 0.13 -6.97 7.86
C GLY A 373 -0.67 -5.85 8.51
N ASN A 374 0.00 -5.08 9.37
CA ASN A 374 -0.50 -3.83 9.92
C ASN A 374 0.56 -2.75 9.77
N GLY A 375 0.14 -1.48 9.70
CA GLY A 375 1.03 -0.32 9.61
C GLY A 375 1.39 0.05 8.18
N ILE A 376 2.37 0.96 8.06
CA ILE A 376 2.67 1.69 6.81
C ILE A 376 2.98 0.75 5.62
N LEU A 377 3.64 -0.38 5.86
CA LEU A 377 3.93 -1.36 4.81
C LEU A 377 2.69 -2.02 4.23
N SER A 378 1.68 -2.28 5.07
CA SER A 378 0.38 -2.77 4.62
C SER A 378 -0.33 -1.71 3.80
N ASP A 379 -0.31 -0.45 4.25
CA ASP A 379 -0.90 0.67 3.53
C ASP A 379 -0.26 0.86 2.14
N ILE A 380 1.08 0.78 2.05
CA ILE A 380 1.83 0.83 0.79
C ILE A 380 1.37 -0.29 -0.15
N ALA A 381 1.29 -1.52 0.36
CA ALA A 381 0.92 -2.68 -0.45
C ALA A 381 -0.54 -2.60 -0.93
N GLU A 382 -1.46 -2.15 -0.08
CA GLU A 382 -2.86 -1.91 -0.44
C GLU A 382 -3.00 -0.81 -1.49
N ILE A 383 -2.32 0.32 -1.31
CA ILE A 383 -2.36 1.45 -2.26
C ILE A 383 -1.84 1.01 -3.62
N LEU A 384 -0.71 0.30 -3.67
CA LEU A 384 -0.20 -0.21 -4.93
C LEU A 384 -1.21 -1.17 -5.58
N LEU A 385 -1.76 -2.12 -4.82
CA LEU A 385 -2.72 -3.10 -5.33
C LEU A 385 -3.95 -2.41 -5.94
N GLN A 386 -4.39 -1.28 -5.40
CA GLN A 386 -5.48 -0.48 -5.97
C GLN A 386 -5.14 0.19 -7.30
N THR A 387 -3.86 0.44 -7.56
CA THR A 387 -3.39 1.19 -8.74
C THR A 387 -2.87 0.30 -9.88
N LEU A 388 -2.51 -0.95 -9.60
CA LEU A 388 -1.97 -1.86 -10.61
C LEU A 388 -2.99 -2.17 -11.72
N PRO A 389 -2.57 -2.28 -12.98
CA PRO A 389 -3.43 -2.74 -14.08
C PRO A 389 -3.98 -4.15 -13.81
N THR A 390 -5.24 -4.39 -14.18
CA THR A 390 -5.90 -5.69 -13.98
C THR A 390 -5.15 -6.84 -14.65
N LEU A 391 -4.62 -6.62 -15.86
CA LEU A 391 -3.84 -7.64 -16.59
C LEU A 391 -2.54 -8.03 -15.87
N GLU A 392 -1.84 -7.07 -15.25
CA GLU A 392 -0.62 -7.35 -14.49
C GLU A 392 -0.93 -8.17 -13.22
N LEU A 393 -2.05 -7.88 -12.56
CA LEU A 393 -2.52 -8.70 -11.44
C LEU A 393 -2.87 -10.14 -11.87
N ILE A 394 -3.47 -10.32 -13.04
CA ILE A 394 -3.82 -11.64 -13.58
C ILE A 394 -2.55 -12.44 -13.90
N GLU A 395 -1.51 -11.81 -14.47
CA GLU A 395 -0.22 -12.46 -14.69
C GLU A 395 0.44 -12.91 -13.37
N ALA A 396 0.39 -12.07 -12.34
CA ALA A 396 0.91 -12.45 -11.02
C ALA A 396 0.12 -13.60 -10.38
N ILE A 397 -1.21 -13.60 -10.50
CA ILE A 397 -2.05 -14.73 -10.03
C ILE A 397 -1.73 -16.01 -10.80
N LYS A 398 -1.42 -15.91 -12.09
CA LYS A 398 -1.03 -17.07 -12.91
C LYS A 398 0.27 -17.71 -12.40
N GLU A 399 1.24 -16.89 -11.98
CA GLU A 399 2.49 -17.36 -11.36
C GLU A 399 2.29 -17.88 -9.94
N LEU A 400 1.42 -17.23 -9.16
CA LEU A 400 1.18 -17.51 -7.74
C LEU A 400 -0.35 -17.71 -7.48
N PRO A 401 -0.92 -18.88 -7.84
CA PRO A 401 -2.37 -19.12 -7.78
C PRO A 401 -3.03 -18.93 -6.41
N HIS A 402 -2.29 -19.17 -5.32
CA HIS A 402 -2.79 -19.03 -3.94
C HIS A 402 -3.20 -17.59 -3.59
N LEU A 403 -2.77 -16.61 -4.37
CA LEU A 403 -3.06 -15.20 -4.14
C LEU A 403 -4.42 -14.76 -4.69
N ALA A 404 -5.06 -15.56 -5.55
CA ALA A 404 -6.30 -15.17 -6.22
C ALA A 404 -7.36 -14.66 -5.25
N LYS A 405 -7.57 -15.37 -4.13
CA LYS A 405 -8.56 -14.99 -3.11
C LYS A 405 -8.24 -13.63 -2.46
N LEU A 406 -6.96 -13.38 -2.17
CA LEU A 406 -6.52 -12.12 -1.58
C LEU A 406 -6.71 -10.96 -2.58
N VAL A 407 -6.29 -11.13 -3.83
CA VAL A 407 -6.44 -10.09 -4.85
C VAL A 407 -7.92 -9.78 -5.10
N VAL A 408 -8.78 -10.80 -5.27
CA VAL A 408 -10.22 -10.60 -5.50
C VAL A 408 -10.90 -9.85 -4.35
N LYS A 409 -10.47 -10.07 -3.10
CA LYS A 409 -10.98 -9.34 -1.93
C LYS A 409 -10.80 -7.82 -2.07
N HIS A 410 -9.67 -7.38 -2.61
CA HIS A 410 -9.33 -5.96 -2.75
C HIS A 410 -9.64 -5.37 -4.14
N ARG A 411 -9.62 -6.20 -5.19
CA ARG A 411 -9.76 -5.81 -6.61
C ARG A 411 -10.77 -6.71 -7.32
N LYS A 412 -12.05 -6.43 -7.08
CA LYS A 412 -13.18 -7.20 -7.66
C LYS A 412 -13.33 -7.02 -9.17
N ASP A 413 -12.79 -5.93 -9.72
CA ASP A 413 -12.79 -5.62 -11.14
C ASP A 413 -12.05 -6.66 -11.99
N ILE A 414 -11.08 -7.40 -11.42
CA ILE A 414 -10.40 -8.50 -12.13
C ILE A 414 -11.38 -9.61 -12.57
N LEU A 415 -12.50 -9.78 -11.86
CA LEU A 415 -13.53 -10.76 -12.18
C LEU A 415 -14.32 -10.40 -13.45
N LEU A 416 -14.17 -9.18 -13.93
CA LEU A 416 -14.79 -8.70 -15.16
C LEU A 416 -13.91 -8.98 -16.39
N GLU A 417 -12.66 -9.42 -16.18
CA GLU A 417 -11.71 -9.72 -17.24
C GLU A 417 -11.81 -11.18 -17.69
N LYS A 418 -11.96 -11.41 -19.00
CA LYS A 418 -12.00 -12.76 -19.57
C LYS A 418 -10.69 -13.54 -19.32
N GLU A 419 -9.55 -12.85 -19.24
CA GLU A 419 -8.23 -13.48 -19.04
C GLU A 419 -8.11 -14.10 -17.65
N PHE A 420 -8.76 -13.53 -16.62
CA PHE A 420 -8.82 -14.13 -15.28
C PHE A 420 -9.52 -15.50 -15.33
N TRP A 421 -10.65 -15.58 -16.04
CA TRP A 421 -11.42 -16.82 -16.17
C TRP A 421 -10.72 -17.87 -17.04
N ARG A 422 -9.86 -17.47 -17.98
CA ARG A 422 -9.02 -18.41 -18.75
C ARG A 422 -8.06 -19.19 -17.88
N ILE A 423 -7.53 -18.59 -16.81
CA ILE A 423 -6.62 -19.28 -15.88
C ILE A 423 -7.35 -20.04 -14.76
N TYR A 424 -8.69 -19.97 -14.65
CA TYR A 424 -9.42 -20.54 -13.50
C TYR A 424 -9.16 -22.03 -13.22
N SER A 425 -8.76 -22.83 -14.22
CA SER A 425 -8.41 -24.24 -14.00
C SER A 425 -7.26 -24.42 -13.00
N SER A 426 -6.28 -23.52 -12.97
CA SER A 426 -5.18 -23.55 -11.99
C SER A 426 -5.61 -23.06 -10.60
N LEU A 427 -6.77 -22.40 -10.48
CA LEU A 427 -7.25 -21.78 -9.25
C LEU A 427 -8.19 -22.69 -8.43
N ARG A 428 -8.77 -23.72 -9.03
CA ARG A 428 -9.86 -24.54 -8.47
C ARG A 428 -9.63 -25.12 -7.07
N HIS A 429 -8.38 -25.25 -6.62
CA HIS A 429 -8.06 -25.78 -5.29
C HIS A 429 -8.08 -24.71 -4.18
N GLY A 430 -8.06 -23.43 -4.52
CA GLY A 430 -7.99 -22.32 -3.56
C GLY A 430 -8.96 -21.16 -3.83
N PHE A 431 -9.69 -21.19 -4.95
CA PHE A 431 -10.66 -20.18 -5.34
C PHE A 431 -11.85 -20.82 -6.07
N THR A 432 -13.05 -20.41 -5.70
CA THR A 432 -14.33 -20.90 -6.24
C THR A 432 -15.25 -19.73 -6.57
N LEU A 433 -16.34 -19.98 -7.31
CA LEU A 433 -17.36 -18.94 -7.55
C LEU A 433 -18.01 -18.44 -6.24
N SER A 434 -18.01 -19.25 -5.19
CA SER A 434 -18.54 -18.83 -3.88
C SER A 434 -17.68 -17.77 -3.18
N ASP A 435 -16.42 -17.59 -3.59
CA ASP A 435 -15.55 -16.51 -3.09
C ASP A 435 -15.87 -15.15 -3.76
N VAL A 436 -16.76 -15.12 -4.75
CA VAL A 436 -17.18 -13.91 -5.46
C VAL A 436 -18.40 -13.28 -4.79
N GLU A 437 -18.22 -12.18 -4.06
CA GLU A 437 -19.36 -11.42 -3.55
C GLU A 437 -20.25 -10.86 -4.67
N ILE A 438 -21.57 -11.02 -4.53
CA ILE A 438 -22.59 -10.69 -5.54
C ILE A 438 -22.76 -9.17 -5.62
N GLN A 439 -21.85 -8.47 -6.30
CA GLN A 439 -22.03 -7.04 -6.60
C GLN A 439 -22.33 -6.79 -8.09
N ILE A 440 -21.81 -7.62 -9.02
CA ILE A 440 -21.96 -7.40 -10.47
C ILE A 440 -22.14 -8.72 -11.26
N PRO A 441 -23.20 -9.50 -11.01
CA PRO A 441 -23.38 -10.85 -11.55
C PRO A 441 -23.33 -10.92 -13.10
N ASN A 442 -23.99 -9.98 -13.80
CA ASN A 442 -24.10 -10.03 -15.26
C ASN A 442 -22.77 -9.82 -15.98
N LYS A 443 -21.93 -8.90 -15.50
CA LYS A 443 -20.62 -8.63 -16.12
C LYS A 443 -19.62 -9.75 -15.83
N THR A 444 -19.62 -10.30 -14.61
CA THR A 444 -18.79 -11.46 -14.27
C THR A 444 -19.20 -12.68 -15.11
N LEU A 445 -20.51 -12.93 -15.23
CA LEU A 445 -21.01 -14.01 -16.07
C LEU A 445 -20.67 -13.82 -17.55
N THR A 446 -20.73 -12.57 -18.04
CA THR A 446 -20.26 -12.22 -19.39
C THR A 446 -18.79 -12.59 -19.57
N ALA A 447 -17.92 -12.25 -18.61
CA ALA A 447 -16.50 -12.58 -18.65
C ALA A 447 -16.25 -14.10 -18.65
N ILE A 448 -17.00 -14.88 -17.85
CA ILE A 448 -16.94 -16.35 -17.82
C ILE A 448 -17.33 -16.94 -19.19
N ILE A 449 -18.45 -16.48 -19.75
CA ILE A 449 -18.96 -16.95 -21.04
C ILE A 449 -17.99 -16.59 -22.17
N SER A 450 -17.48 -15.36 -22.19
CA SER A 450 -16.48 -14.91 -23.17
C SER A 450 -15.13 -15.62 -23.03
N ALA A 451 -14.82 -16.16 -21.85
CA ALA A 451 -13.66 -17.03 -21.63
C ALA A 451 -13.91 -18.49 -22.05
N GLN A 452 -15.10 -18.81 -22.58
CA GLN A 452 -15.51 -20.14 -23.06
C GLN A 452 -15.41 -21.25 -22.00
N ARG A 453 -15.64 -20.90 -20.73
CA ARG A 453 -15.51 -21.82 -19.58
C ARG A 453 -16.75 -22.67 -19.38
N ILE A 454 -16.98 -23.62 -20.29
CA ILE A 454 -18.14 -24.52 -20.20
C ILE A 454 -18.11 -25.41 -18.95
N ASP A 455 -16.91 -25.73 -18.46
CA ASP A 455 -16.69 -26.49 -17.21
C ASP A 455 -17.20 -25.75 -15.96
N LEU A 456 -17.58 -24.47 -16.09
CA LEU A 456 -18.21 -23.66 -15.05
C LEU A 456 -19.71 -23.49 -15.25
N ALA A 457 -20.32 -23.96 -16.34
CA ALA A 457 -21.71 -23.65 -16.67
C ALA A 457 -22.69 -24.05 -15.56
N ALA A 458 -22.60 -25.30 -15.08
CA ALA A 458 -23.47 -25.78 -14.00
C ALA A 458 -23.26 -25.03 -12.67
N GLU A 459 -22.02 -24.67 -12.33
CA GLU A 459 -21.69 -23.92 -11.12
C GLU A 459 -22.17 -22.46 -11.23
N ALA A 460 -21.92 -21.83 -12.37
CA ALA A 460 -22.36 -20.48 -12.68
C ALA A 460 -23.89 -20.35 -12.68
N ILE A 461 -24.61 -21.32 -13.25
CA ILE A 461 -26.09 -21.32 -13.24
C ILE A 461 -26.64 -21.49 -11.82
N ARG A 462 -26.04 -22.37 -11.02
CA ARG A 462 -26.39 -22.49 -9.60
C ARG A 462 -26.15 -21.20 -8.82
N TYR A 463 -25.10 -20.46 -9.17
CA TYR A 463 -24.67 -19.28 -8.42
C TYR A 463 -25.39 -17.99 -8.87
N PHE A 464 -25.50 -17.76 -10.18
CA PHE A 464 -26.07 -16.55 -10.77
C PHE A 464 -27.54 -16.72 -11.18
N GLY A 465 -28.03 -17.95 -11.33
CA GLY A 465 -29.40 -18.26 -11.74
C GLY A 465 -29.58 -18.42 -13.26
N SER A 466 -30.52 -19.28 -13.64
CA SER A 466 -30.81 -19.59 -15.05
C SER A 466 -31.34 -18.39 -15.83
N ALA A 467 -32.25 -17.59 -15.26
CA ALA A 467 -32.84 -16.44 -15.95
C ALA A 467 -31.76 -15.40 -16.32
N THR A 468 -30.92 -15.02 -15.35
CA THR A 468 -29.79 -14.10 -15.56
C THR A 468 -28.80 -14.64 -16.59
N THR A 469 -28.54 -15.95 -16.55
CA THR A 469 -27.66 -16.60 -17.55
C THR A 469 -28.22 -16.48 -18.96
N LEU A 470 -29.52 -16.72 -19.14
CA LEU A 470 -30.18 -16.58 -20.44
C LEU A 470 -30.18 -15.12 -20.95
N GLU A 471 -30.36 -14.15 -20.06
CA GLU A 471 -30.24 -12.72 -20.41
C GLU A 471 -28.84 -12.37 -20.91
N VAL A 472 -27.80 -12.81 -20.21
CA VAL A 472 -26.40 -12.53 -20.57
C VAL A 472 -26.02 -13.22 -21.88
N LEU A 473 -26.45 -14.48 -22.09
CA LEU A 473 -26.25 -15.17 -23.37
C LEU A 473 -26.95 -14.44 -24.52
N GLY A 474 -28.14 -13.86 -24.27
CA GLY A 474 -28.90 -13.11 -25.27
C GLY A 474 -28.25 -11.81 -25.69
N GLN A 475 -27.44 -11.20 -24.82
CA GLN A 475 -26.72 -9.96 -25.11
C GLN A 475 -25.36 -10.21 -25.80
N ASN A 476 -24.73 -11.36 -25.57
CA ASN A 476 -23.40 -11.69 -26.06
C ASN A 476 -23.42 -12.57 -27.33
N PHE A 477 -23.85 -12.00 -28.45
CA PHE A 477 -23.98 -12.69 -29.76
C PHE A 477 -22.66 -13.08 -30.46
N GLN A 478 -21.49 -12.85 -29.83
CA GLN A 478 -20.16 -13.12 -30.42
C GLN A 478 -19.59 -14.49 -30.02
N LEU A 479 -20.42 -15.48 -29.67
CA LEU A 479 -19.92 -16.85 -29.52
C LEU A 479 -19.54 -17.39 -30.90
N GLU A 480 -18.23 -17.61 -31.11
CA GLU A 480 -17.66 -18.08 -32.39
C GLU A 480 -18.19 -19.45 -32.81
N GLU A 481 -18.66 -20.26 -31.85
CA GLU A 481 -19.18 -21.60 -32.08
C GLU A 481 -20.60 -21.81 -31.49
N PRO A 482 -21.59 -22.19 -32.32
CA PRO A 482 -22.95 -22.48 -31.87
C PRO A 482 -23.03 -23.54 -30.77
N THR A 483 -22.15 -24.55 -30.79
CA THR A 483 -22.14 -25.67 -29.84
C THR A 483 -22.04 -25.22 -28.38
N TYR A 484 -21.23 -24.19 -28.10
CA TYR A 484 -21.05 -23.67 -26.74
C TYR A 484 -22.33 -23.06 -26.18
N LEU A 485 -23.08 -22.33 -27.02
CA LEU A 485 -24.37 -21.76 -26.63
C LEU A 485 -25.35 -22.85 -26.21
N PHE A 486 -25.40 -23.96 -26.97
CA PHE A 486 -26.31 -25.07 -26.70
C PHE A 486 -26.03 -25.76 -25.36
N LEU A 487 -24.76 -25.90 -24.96
CA LEU A 487 -24.40 -26.52 -23.69
C LEU A 487 -24.79 -25.64 -22.49
N TRP A 488 -24.59 -24.32 -22.58
CA TRP A 488 -25.05 -23.41 -21.53
C TRP A 488 -26.58 -23.39 -21.40
N ILE A 489 -27.29 -23.43 -22.53
CA ILE A 489 -28.75 -23.46 -22.55
C ILE A 489 -29.29 -24.78 -22.01
N GLU A 490 -28.63 -25.91 -22.25
CA GLU A 490 -29.01 -27.21 -21.67
C GLU A 490 -29.09 -27.14 -20.14
N PHE A 491 -28.05 -26.60 -19.49
CA PHE A 491 -28.04 -26.45 -18.04
C PHE A 491 -29.09 -25.43 -17.56
N ALA A 492 -29.27 -24.31 -18.26
CA ALA A 492 -30.23 -23.28 -17.88
C ALA A 492 -31.69 -23.76 -18.05
N ALA A 493 -31.94 -24.60 -19.05
CA ALA A 493 -33.25 -25.17 -19.38
C ALA A 493 -33.79 -26.10 -18.30
N ALA A 494 -32.95 -26.61 -17.38
CA ALA A 494 -33.37 -27.44 -16.27
C ALA A 494 -34.27 -26.70 -15.26
N ASP A 495 -34.20 -25.37 -15.19
CA ASP A 495 -35.06 -24.54 -14.34
C ASP A 495 -36.21 -23.93 -15.15
N TYR A 496 -37.31 -24.68 -15.28
CA TYR A 496 -38.48 -24.25 -16.04
C TYR A 496 -39.12 -22.97 -15.51
N ALA A 497 -39.03 -22.72 -14.20
CA ALA A 497 -39.61 -21.52 -13.59
C ALA A 497 -38.82 -20.27 -13.99
N ALA A 498 -37.49 -20.35 -13.94
CA ALA A 498 -36.60 -19.27 -14.36
C ALA A 498 -36.65 -19.04 -15.88
N VAL A 499 -36.75 -20.10 -16.69
CA VAL A 499 -36.96 -19.95 -18.15
C VAL A 499 -38.27 -19.23 -18.43
N ALA A 500 -39.36 -19.61 -17.75
CA ALA A 500 -40.64 -18.94 -17.90
C ALA A 500 -40.57 -17.45 -17.53
N GLU A 501 -39.89 -17.13 -16.43
CA GLU A 501 -39.64 -15.75 -16.00
C GLU A 501 -38.86 -14.97 -17.07
N TYR A 502 -37.74 -15.51 -17.54
CA TYR A 502 -36.94 -14.92 -18.62
C TYR A 502 -37.79 -14.62 -19.85
N LEU A 503 -38.56 -15.60 -20.34
CA LEU A 503 -39.39 -15.44 -21.54
C LEU A 503 -40.50 -14.39 -21.38
N LEU A 504 -40.99 -14.16 -20.16
CA LEU A 504 -42.04 -13.19 -19.87
C LEU A 504 -41.53 -11.74 -19.74
N THR A 505 -40.23 -11.52 -19.54
CA THR A 505 -39.66 -10.18 -19.45
C THR A 505 -39.76 -9.40 -20.77
N ASP A 506 -39.91 -8.07 -20.68
CA ASP A 506 -40.01 -7.18 -21.86
C ASP A 506 -38.67 -6.94 -22.59
N THR A 507 -37.57 -7.55 -22.14
CA THR A 507 -36.28 -7.43 -22.81
C THR A 507 -36.30 -8.12 -24.18
N SER A 508 -35.54 -7.60 -25.13
CA SER A 508 -35.41 -8.23 -26.45
C SER A 508 -34.79 -9.63 -26.31
N LYS A 509 -35.41 -10.63 -26.92
CA LYS A 509 -34.92 -12.01 -26.91
C LYS A 509 -34.15 -12.33 -28.18
N SER A 510 -33.33 -13.38 -28.14
CA SER A 510 -32.67 -13.94 -29.31
C SER A 510 -33.50 -15.09 -29.87
N LYS A 511 -33.83 -15.07 -31.18
CA LYS A 511 -34.47 -16.22 -31.84
C LYS A 511 -33.63 -17.49 -31.73
N THR A 512 -32.30 -17.37 -31.73
CA THR A 512 -31.39 -18.50 -31.54
C THR A 512 -31.54 -19.13 -30.15
N ILE A 513 -31.72 -18.30 -29.11
CA ILE A 513 -31.95 -18.80 -27.74
C ILE A 513 -33.30 -19.49 -27.64
N LEU A 514 -34.36 -18.94 -28.24
CA LEU A 514 -35.67 -19.61 -28.26
C LEU A 514 -35.60 -20.96 -28.96
N TYR A 515 -34.95 -21.02 -30.11
CA TYR A 515 -34.73 -22.28 -30.82
C TYR A 515 -33.94 -23.28 -29.96
N ALA A 516 -32.85 -22.85 -29.32
CA ALA A 516 -32.06 -23.73 -28.46
C ALA A 516 -32.85 -24.20 -27.22
N LEU A 517 -33.62 -23.32 -26.56
CA LEU A 517 -34.50 -23.72 -25.46
C LEU A 517 -35.54 -24.75 -25.92
N SER A 518 -36.10 -24.59 -27.14
CA SER A 518 -37.09 -25.54 -27.69
C SER A 518 -36.53 -26.94 -27.95
N LYS A 519 -35.20 -27.10 -28.00
CA LYS A 519 -34.54 -28.41 -28.12
C LYS A 519 -34.45 -29.17 -26.80
N TYR A 520 -34.40 -28.46 -25.67
CA TYR A 520 -34.21 -29.05 -24.34
C TYR A 520 -35.47 -29.06 -23.48
N ILE A 521 -36.49 -28.30 -23.85
CA ILE A 521 -37.75 -28.20 -23.12
C ILE A 521 -38.85 -28.76 -24.00
N TYR A 522 -39.69 -29.65 -23.48
CA TYR A 522 -40.85 -30.14 -24.22
C TYR A 522 -41.98 -29.10 -24.29
N PRO A 523 -42.81 -29.10 -25.37
CA PRO A 523 -43.82 -28.07 -25.64
C PRO A 523 -44.70 -27.69 -24.45
N ASP A 524 -45.11 -28.65 -23.61
CA ASP A 524 -46.08 -28.43 -22.53
C ASP A 524 -45.44 -28.28 -21.12
N GLN A 525 -44.11 -28.33 -20.99
CA GLN A 525 -43.45 -28.30 -19.66
C GLN A 525 -43.58 -26.95 -18.96
N ILE A 526 -43.49 -25.85 -19.71
CA ILE A 526 -43.67 -24.51 -19.18
C ILE A 526 -45.17 -24.17 -19.15
N LYS A 527 -45.72 -23.91 -17.96
CA LYS A 527 -47.13 -23.53 -17.81
C LYS A 527 -47.34 -22.03 -18.07
N SER A 528 -48.51 -21.67 -18.61
CA SER A 528 -48.93 -20.28 -18.71
C SER A 528 -49.08 -19.63 -17.33
N ARG A 529 -48.77 -18.33 -17.22
CA ARG A 529 -48.91 -17.55 -15.98
C ARG A 529 -49.76 -16.31 -16.25
N ALA A 530 -50.74 -16.05 -15.39
CA ALA A 530 -51.64 -14.89 -15.50
C ALA A 530 -52.29 -14.71 -16.89
N GLY A 531 -52.62 -15.83 -17.57
CA GLY A 531 -53.24 -15.82 -18.90
C GLY A 531 -52.28 -15.56 -20.08
N VAL A 532 -50.98 -15.31 -19.82
CA VAL A 532 -49.97 -15.09 -20.86
C VAL A 532 -49.13 -16.36 -21.05
N ASP A 533 -48.92 -16.74 -22.30
CA ASP A 533 -48.02 -17.83 -22.66
C ASP A 533 -46.57 -17.33 -22.77
N PRO A 534 -45.61 -17.88 -22.00
CA PRO A 534 -44.22 -17.43 -22.05
C PRO A 534 -43.60 -17.57 -23.44
N TRP A 535 -43.92 -18.62 -24.19
CA TRP A 535 -43.34 -18.82 -25.52
C TRP A 535 -43.86 -17.81 -26.54
N ILE A 536 -45.12 -17.39 -26.44
CA ILE A 536 -45.66 -16.30 -27.27
C ILE A 536 -44.93 -15.00 -26.95
N LYS A 537 -44.87 -14.62 -25.68
CA LYS A 537 -44.23 -13.37 -25.24
C LYS A 537 -42.75 -13.34 -25.65
N GLY A 538 -42.05 -14.46 -25.45
CA GLY A 538 -40.67 -14.64 -25.87
C GLY A 538 -40.50 -14.51 -27.38
N TYR A 539 -41.37 -15.16 -28.18
CA TYR A 539 -41.32 -15.10 -29.64
C TYR A 539 -41.59 -13.68 -30.18
N GLN A 540 -42.60 -12.99 -29.64
CA GLN A 540 -42.94 -11.61 -30.03
C GLN A 540 -41.82 -10.61 -29.75
N THR A 541 -41.05 -10.83 -28.68
CA THR A 541 -39.91 -9.98 -28.30
C THR A 541 -38.58 -10.44 -28.93
N ALA A 542 -38.59 -11.54 -29.68
CA ALA A 542 -37.39 -12.12 -30.26
C ALA A 542 -36.92 -11.36 -31.51
N LYS A 543 -35.60 -11.13 -31.58
CA LYS A 543 -34.90 -10.53 -32.71
C LYS A 543 -33.84 -11.48 -33.26
N GLY A 544 -33.31 -11.11 -34.41
CA GLY A 544 -32.35 -11.91 -35.18
C GLY A 544 -33.03 -12.91 -36.11
N SER A 545 -32.22 -13.63 -36.88
CA SER A 545 -32.66 -14.69 -37.77
C SER A 545 -31.99 -16.00 -37.39
N VAL A 546 -32.69 -17.10 -37.65
CA VAL A 546 -32.15 -18.46 -37.55
C VAL A 546 -32.21 -19.11 -38.93
N SER A 547 -31.55 -20.27 -39.10
CA SER A 547 -31.67 -21.03 -40.35
C SER A 547 -33.12 -21.45 -40.60
N LYS A 548 -33.47 -21.72 -41.85
CA LYS A 548 -34.83 -22.17 -42.21
C LYS A 548 -35.24 -23.44 -41.45
N ASP A 549 -34.30 -24.36 -41.23
CA ASP A 549 -34.55 -25.59 -40.48
C ASP A 549 -34.81 -25.32 -38.99
N ALA A 550 -34.07 -24.37 -38.40
CA ALA A 550 -34.28 -23.94 -37.02
C ALA A 550 -35.62 -23.20 -36.84
N GLU A 551 -36.00 -22.32 -37.77
CA GLU A 551 -37.32 -21.67 -37.76
C GLU A 551 -38.42 -22.71 -37.92
N THR A 552 -38.26 -23.68 -38.84
CA THR A 552 -39.23 -24.78 -39.03
C THR A 552 -39.40 -25.61 -37.76
N TYR A 553 -38.31 -25.94 -37.08
CA TYR A 553 -38.36 -26.67 -35.82
C TYR A 553 -39.04 -25.86 -34.71
N LEU A 554 -38.66 -24.59 -34.55
CA LEU A 554 -39.27 -23.70 -33.56
C LEU A 554 -40.77 -23.50 -33.82
N SER A 555 -41.19 -23.33 -35.08
CA SER A 555 -42.60 -23.27 -35.45
C SER A 555 -43.30 -24.61 -35.22
N SER A 556 -42.65 -25.75 -35.48
CA SER A 556 -43.22 -27.07 -35.15
C SER A 556 -43.41 -27.25 -33.64
N PHE A 557 -42.49 -26.72 -32.84
CA PHE A 557 -42.60 -26.68 -31.38
C PHE A 557 -43.78 -25.83 -30.92
N LEU A 558 -43.92 -24.60 -31.43
CA LEU A 558 -45.01 -23.69 -31.10
C LEU A 558 -46.37 -24.24 -31.55
N LEU A 559 -46.43 -24.87 -32.72
CA LEU A 559 -47.64 -25.54 -33.22
C LEU A 559 -48.00 -26.76 -32.36
N SER A 560 -47.01 -27.56 -31.97
CA SER A 560 -47.23 -28.68 -31.04
C SER A 560 -47.79 -28.19 -29.70
N ARG A 561 -47.28 -27.07 -29.17
CA ARG A 561 -47.82 -26.41 -27.98
C ARG A 561 -49.24 -25.88 -28.20
N ALA A 562 -49.56 -25.35 -29.39
CA ALA A 562 -50.90 -24.90 -29.76
C ALA A 562 -51.92 -26.06 -29.70
N LEU A 563 -51.55 -27.19 -30.30
CA LEU A 563 -52.32 -28.44 -30.34
C LEU A 563 -52.37 -29.12 -28.95
N GLY A 564 -51.41 -28.80 -28.08
CA GLY A 564 -51.34 -29.24 -26.69
C GLY A 564 -52.44 -28.65 -25.80
N GLY A 565 -52.51 -29.12 -24.55
CA GLY A 565 -53.51 -28.67 -23.56
C GLY A 565 -52.98 -27.67 -22.53
N ALA A 566 -51.69 -27.32 -22.61
CA ALA A 566 -50.98 -26.57 -21.56
C ALA A 566 -51.02 -25.04 -21.73
N SER A 567 -51.56 -24.53 -22.85
CA SER A 567 -51.66 -23.11 -23.15
C SER A 567 -53.11 -22.64 -23.27
N SER A 568 -53.43 -21.49 -22.71
CA SER A 568 -54.69 -20.76 -22.95
C SER A 568 -54.68 -19.96 -24.26
N SER A 569 -53.53 -19.84 -24.92
CA SER A 569 -53.32 -19.01 -26.11
C SER A 569 -53.08 -19.86 -27.37
N SER A 570 -53.72 -21.03 -27.46
CA SER A 570 -53.60 -21.96 -28.59
C SER A 570 -53.85 -21.30 -29.95
N ALA A 571 -54.80 -20.37 -30.04
CA ALA A 571 -55.12 -19.68 -31.29
C ALA A 571 -53.94 -18.84 -31.81
N GLU A 572 -53.32 -18.06 -30.92
CA GLU A 572 -52.16 -17.21 -31.25
C GLU A 572 -50.93 -18.06 -31.61
N LEU A 573 -50.65 -19.12 -30.85
CA LEU A 573 -49.57 -20.06 -31.15
C LEU A 573 -49.75 -20.70 -32.53
N ALA A 574 -50.98 -21.08 -32.89
CA ALA A 574 -51.28 -21.63 -34.21
C ALA A 574 -51.06 -20.57 -35.32
N CYS A 575 -51.50 -19.33 -35.12
CA CYS A 575 -51.33 -18.25 -36.10
C CYS A 575 -49.86 -17.96 -36.42
N ILE A 576 -48.98 -17.97 -35.41
CA ILE A 576 -47.55 -17.66 -35.63
C ILE A 576 -46.76 -18.83 -36.24
N SER A 577 -47.30 -20.04 -36.27
CA SER A 577 -46.52 -21.24 -36.59
C SER A 577 -47.08 -22.09 -37.74
N PHE A 578 -48.40 -22.13 -37.93
CA PHE A 578 -49.06 -23.06 -38.84
C PHE A 578 -48.55 -22.97 -40.28
N GLU A 579 -48.53 -21.78 -40.87
CA GLU A 579 -48.14 -21.58 -42.28
C GLU A 579 -46.69 -22.01 -42.51
N THR A 580 -45.76 -21.66 -41.61
CA THR A 580 -44.35 -22.08 -41.69
C THR A 580 -44.19 -23.61 -41.65
N VAL A 581 -44.92 -24.28 -40.77
CA VAL A 581 -44.87 -25.74 -40.65
C VAL A 581 -45.52 -26.42 -41.85
N HIS A 582 -46.63 -25.87 -42.34
CA HIS A 582 -47.34 -26.39 -43.52
C HIS A 582 -46.51 -26.24 -44.79
N ASP A 583 -45.92 -25.07 -45.04
CA ASP A 583 -45.03 -24.81 -46.20
C ASP A 583 -43.80 -25.73 -46.17
N ALA A 584 -43.22 -25.95 -44.99
CA ALA A 584 -42.09 -26.87 -44.83
C ALA A 584 -42.51 -28.33 -45.10
N ALA A 585 -43.71 -28.74 -44.69
CA ALA A 585 -44.23 -30.06 -45.00
C ALA A 585 -44.51 -30.22 -46.50
N GLU A 586 -45.08 -29.20 -47.16
CA GLU A 586 -45.37 -29.20 -48.60
C GLU A 586 -44.08 -29.31 -49.42
N ALA A 587 -43.04 -28.58 -49.01
CA ALA A 587 -41.73 -28.65 -49.63
C ALA A 587 -40.93 -29.92 -49.25
N SER A 588 -41.47 -30.84 -48.45
CA SER A 588 -40.78 -32.02 -47.91
C SER A 588 -39.49 -31.69 -47.14
N LYS A 589 -39.48 -30.56 -46.43
CA LYS A 589 -38.33 -30.02 -45.67
C LYS A 589 -38.47 -30.14 -44.15
N ILE A 590 -39.56 -30.70 -43.65
CA ILE A 590 -39.71 -30.94 -42.20
C ILE A 590 -38.80 -32.08 -41.74
N SER A 591 -37.89 -31.78 -40.81
CA SER A 591 -36.97 -32.77 -40.24
C SER A 591 -37.70 -33.82 -39.42
N GLY A 592 -37.06 -34.98 -39.20
CA GLY A 592 -37.62 -36.05 -38.36
C GLY A 592 -37.90 -35.59 -36.93
N GLU A 593 -37.01 -34.79 -36.34
CA GLU A 593 -37.19 -34.23 -34.99
C GLU A 593 -38.36 -33.24 -34.93
N ALA A 594 -38.47 -32.34 -35.92
CA ALA A 594 -39.57 -31.38 -35.99
C ALA A 594 -40.92 -32.09 -36.17
N TRP A 595 -40.96 -33.12 -37.02
CA TRP A 595 -42.15 -33.95 -37.20
C TRP A 595 -42.52 -34.73 -35.93
N GLY A 596 -41.52 -35.27 -35.21
CA GLY A 596 -41.73 -36.00 -33.96
C GLY A 596 -42.44 -35.18 -32.87
N LEU A 597 -42.27 -33.86 -32.85
CA LEU A 597 -43.01 -32.97 -31.96
C LEU A 597 -44.51 -32.92 -32.26
N LEU A 598 -44.89 -33.09 -33.54
CA LEU A 598 -46.25 -32.92 -34.03
C LEU A 598 -47.02 -34.23 -34.15
N ASP A 599 -46.33 -35.32 -34.52
CA ASP A 599 -46.94 -36.57 -34.97
C ASP A 599 -47.96 -37.13 -33.96
N SER A 600 -47.62 -37.13 -32.68
CA SER A 600 -48.49 -37.61 -31.59
C SER A 600 -49.69 -36.69 -31.28
N ARG A 601 -49.68 -35.45 -31.76
CA ARG A 601 -50.71 -34.42 -31.53
C ARG A 601 -51.65 -34.23 -32.73
N LEU A 602 -51.27 -34.77 -33.89
CA LEU A 602 -52.07 -34.67 -35.11
C LEU A 602 -52.97 -35.89 -35.26
N PRO A 603 -54.18 -35.72 -35.81
CA PRO A 603 -55.11 -36.83 -36.02
C PRO A 603 -54.48 -37.91 -36.92
N SER A 604 -54.74 -39.17 -36.59
CA SER A 604 -54.48 -40.31 -37.47
C SER A 604 -55.47 -40.26 -38.63
N THR A 605 -55.00 -40.31 -39.87
CA THR A 605 -55.88 -40.48 -41.03
C THR A 605 -56.14 -41.97 -41.25
N TYR A 606 -56.93 -42.34 -42.27
CA TYR A 606 -57.00 -43.75 -42.68
C TYR A 606 -55.58 -44.26 -42.97
N PHE A 607 -55.22 -45.47 -42.54
CA PHE A 607 -53.81 -45.92 -42.46
C PHE A 607 -52.99 -45.81 -43.77
N TRP A 608 -53.64 -45.72 -44.94
CA TRP A 608 -52.98 -45.51 -46.25
C TRP A 608 -52.73 -44.03 -46.63
N LEU A 609 -53.21 -43.07 -45.84
CA LEU A 609 -53.05 -41.62 -46.00
C LEU A 609 -52.24 -40.97 -44.86
N ASP A 610 -51.71 -41.74 -43.92
CA ASP A 610 -50.90 -41.22 -42.80
C ASP A 610 -49.57 -40.58 -43.26
N TRP A 611 -49.17 -40.82 -44.51
CA TRP A 611 -47.98 -40.24 -45.14
C TRP A 611 -48.16 -38.77 -45.54
N ASP A 612 -49.38 -38.29 -45.75
CA ASP A 612 -49.64 -36.89 -46.14
C ASP A 612 -49.57 -35.97 -44.91
N LYS A 613 -48.35 -35.52 -44.61
CA LYS A 613 -48.05 -34.59 -43.52
C LYS A 613 -48.86 -33.31 -43.62
N CYS A 614 -49.02 -32.76 -44.83
CA CYS A 614 -49.77 -31.53 -45.07
C CYS A 614 -51.25 -31.69 -44.71
N GLN A 615 -51.86 -32.81 -45.09
CA GLN A 615 -53.24 -33.11 -44.71
C GLN A 615 -53.39 -33.24 -43.20
N ARG A 616 -52.48 -33.95 -42.52
CA ARG A 616 -52.54 -34.14 -41.06
C ARG A 616 -52.38 -32.81 -40.31
N ILE A 617 -51.45 -31.95 -40.72
CA ILE A 617 -51.25 -30.61 -40.14
C ILE A 617 -52.52 -29.76 -40.30
N ARG A 618 -53.10 -29.70 -41.52
CA ARG A 618 -54.34 -28.95 -41.77
C ARG A 618 -55.52 -29.48 -40.93
N ALA A 619 -55.69 -30.79 -40.87
CA ALA A 619 -56.75 -31.42 -40.08
C ALA A 619 -56.60 -31.09 -38.59
N GLY A 620 -55.39 -31.27 -38.02
CA GLY A 620 -55.13 -30.99 -36.61
C GLY A 620 -55.40 -29.54 -36.21
N VAL A 621 -55.04 -28.57 -37.06
CA VAL A 621 -55.34 -27.15 -36.79
C VAL A 621 -56.84 -26.86 -36.96
N VAL A 622 -57.51 -27.42 -37.96
CA VAL A 622 -58.97 -27.28 -38.10
C VAL A 622 -59.69 -27.85 -36.87
N ASP A 623 -59.32 -29.04 -36.43
CA ASP A 623 -59.89 -29.69 -35.25
C ASP A 623 -59.62 -28.86 -33.99
N LEU A 624 -58.40 -28.33 -33.83
CA LEU A 624 -58.05 -27.43 -32.73
C LEU A 624 -59.02 -26.24 -32.63
N PHE A 625 -59.31 -25.56 -33.74
CA PHE A 625 -60.19 -24.39 -33.74
C PHE A 625 -61.67 -24.75 -33.56
N VAL A 626 -62.13 -25.80 -34.24
CA VAL A 626 -63.54 -26.23 -34.22
C VAL A 626 -63.90 -26.89 -32.89
N GLU A 627 -63.06 -27.76 -32.35
CA GLU A 627 -63.34 -28.48 -31.11
C GLU A 627 -63.25 -27.59 -29.88
N ARG A 628 -62.27 -26.67 -29.85
CA ARG A 628 -62.07 -25.74 -28.73
C ARG A 628 -62.80 -24.41 -28.89
N GLN A 629 -63.52 -24.20 -30.00
CA GLN A 629 -64.25 -22.97 -30.29
C GLN A 629 -63.36 -21.73 -30.13
N LEU A 630 -62.17 -21.79 -30.75
CA LEU A 630 -61.19 -20.70 -30.68
C LEU A 630 -61.68 -19.47 -31.44
N HIS A 631 -61.11 -18.30 -31.16
CA HIS A 631 -61.63 -17.04 -31.68
C HIS A 631 -61.67 -17.00 -33.23
N PRO A 632 -62.81 -16.66 -33.86
CA PRO A 632 -62.97 -16.78 -35.32
C PRO A 632 -62.01 -15.93 -36.16
N ILE A 633 -61.60 -14.74 -35.67
CA ILE A 633 -60.59 -13.90 -36.35
C ILE A 633 -59.25 -14.64 -36.46
N ALA A 634 -58.84 -15.36 -35.41
CA ALA A 634 -57.57 -16.08 -35.42
C ALA A 634 -57.55 -17.20 -36.48
N PHE A 635 -58.70 -17.83 -36.74
CA PHE A 635 -58.81 -18.81 -37.82
C PHE A 635 -58.58 -18.17 -39.21
N ALA A 636 -59.09 -16.96 -39.41
CA ALA A 636 -58.91 -16.21 -40.65
C ALA A 636 -57.48 -15.69 -40.85
N THR A 637 -56.69 -15.58 -39.77
CA THR A 637 -55.29 -15.15 -39.80
C THR A 637 -54.29 -16.31 -39.83
N LEU A 638 -54.74 -17.57 -39.84
CA LEU A 638 -53.85 -18.74 -39.86
C LEU A 638 -52.90 -18.76 -41.06
N THR A 639 -53.36 -18.24 -42.20
CA THR A 639 -52.60 -18.22 -43.45
C THR A 639 -53.00 -16.99 -44.25
N THR A 640 -52.06 -16.45 -45.01
CA THR A 640 -52.33 -15.40 -46.01
C THR A 640 -52.57 -15.97 -47.41
N SER A 641 -52.30 -17.26 -47.59
CA SER A 641 -52.47 -17.99 -48.84
C SER A 641 -53.94 -18.36 -49.07
N GLN A 642 -54.55 -17.72 -50.07
CA GLN A 642 -55.94 -17.99 -50.45
C GLN A 642 -56.19 -19.48 -50.82
N PRO A 643 -55.30 -20.17 -51.56
CA PRO A 643 -55.44 -21.61 -51.79
C PRO A 643 -55.42 -22.44 -50.50
N LEU A 644 -54.52 -22.12 -49.57
CA LEU A 644 -54.42 -22.84 -48.30
C LEU A 644 -55.66 -22.60 -47.44
N PHE A 645 -56.14 -21.36 -47.39
CA PHE A 645 -57.38 -21.00 -46.68
C PHE A 645 -58.59 -21.78 -47.22
N ARG A 646 -58.72 -21.92 -48.55
CA ARG A 646 -59.77 -22.76 -49.18
C ARG A 646 -59.72 -24.21 -48.71
N LEU A 647 -58.52 -24.78 -48.55
CA LEU A 647 -58.35 -26.14 -48.05
C LEU A 647 -58.79 -26.25 -46.58
N LEU A 648 -58.48 -25.26 -45.74
CA LEU A 648 -58.89 -25.23 -44.34
C LEU A 648 -60.41 -25.14 -44.18
N ILE A 649 -61.08 -24.23 -44.91
CA ILE A 649 -62.56 -24.12 -44.85
C ILE A 649 -63.24 -25.36 -45.44
N SER A 650 -62.66 -25.98 -46.48
CA SER A 650 -63.17 -27.23 -47.04
C SER A 650 -63.08 -28.38 -46.02
N LEU A 651 -61.98 -28.47 -45.28
CA LEU A 651 -61.80 -29.45 -44.21
C LEU A 651 -62.78 -29.22 -43.05
N ALA A 652 -62.93 -27.97 -42.59
CA ALA A 652 -63.86 -27.62 -41.52
C ALA A 652 -65.33 -27.87 -41.90
N ASN A 653 -65.72 -27.65 -43.16
CA ASN A 653 -67.10 -27.82 -43.63
C ASN A 653 -67.54 -29.30 -43.78
N ARG A 654 -66.68 -30.28 -43.49
CA ARG A 654 -66.99 -31.71 -43.65
C ARG A 654 -68.04 -32.24 -42.67
N ASN A 655 -68.24 -31.57 -41.53
CA ASN A 655 -69.23 -31.96 -40.54
C ASN A 655 -70.05 -30.75 -40.06
N GLY A 656 -71.16 -31.02 -39.36
CA GLY A 656 -72.08 -29.97 -38.90
C GLY A 656 -71.42 -28.95 -37.97
N ARG A 657 -70.61 -29.43 -37.01
CA ARG A 657 -69.95 -28.58 -36.02
C ARG A 657 -68.97 -27.59 -36.66
N GLY A 658 -68.13 -28.07 -37.58
CA GLY A 658 -67.19 -27.21 -38.30
C GLY A 658 -67.90 -26.25 -39.25
N ARG A 659 -69.00 -26.67 -39.91
CA ARG A 659 -69.84 -25.75 -40.69
C ARG A 659 -70.44 -24.64 -39.83
N ASP A 660 -70.90 -24.94 -38.62
CA ASP A 660 -71.45 -23.94 -37.70
C ASP A 660 -70.37 -22.96 -37.24
N TYR A 661 -69.18 -23.47 -36.87
CA TYR A 661 -68.01 -22.64 -36.58
C TYR A 661 -67.64 -21.70 -37.76
N LEU A 662 -67.65 -22.20 -39.00
CA LEU A 662 -67.36 -21.37 -40.18
C LEU A 662 -68.40 -20.27 -40.42
N LYS A 663 -69.67 -20.45 -40.01
CA LYS A 663 -70.67 -19.37 -40.06
C LYS A 663 -70.30 -18.27 -39.08
N GLU A 664 -69.82 -18.62 -37.89
CA GLU A 664 -69.33 -17.64 -36.90
C GLU A 664 -68.13 -16.88 -37.45
N VAL A 665 -67.15 -17.57 -38.06
CA VAL A 665 -66.02 -16.93 -38.76
C VAL A 665 -66.53 -15.96 -39.82
N TRP A 666 -67.44 -16.38 -40.69
CA TRP A 666 -68.00 -15.52 -41.73
C TRP A 666 -68.70 -14.28 -41.14
N HIS A 667 -69.52 -14.44 -40.11
CA HIS A 667 -70.20 -13.32 -39.44
C HIS A 667 -69.22 -12.33 -38.82
N VAL A 668 -68.17 -12.82 -38.15
CA VAL A 668 -67.15 -11.94 -37.56
C VAL A 668 -66.37 -11.19 -38.64
N LEU A 669 -66.02 -11.85 -39.74
CA LEU A 669 -65.31 -11.21 -40.85
C LEU A 669 -66.15 -10.17 -41.59
N GLN A 670 -67.46 -10.38 -41.76
CA GLN A 670 -68.34 -9.38 -42.37
C GLN A 670 -68.47 -8.09 -41.56
N ASN A 671 -68.33 -8.18 -40.25
CA ASN A 671 -68.39 -7.04 -39.33
C ASN A 671 -66.99 -6.44 -39.05
N SER A 672 -65.93 -7.01 -39.63
CA SER A 672 -64.57 -6.48 -39.52
C SER A 672 -64.37 -5.28 -40.44
N VAL A 673 -63.65 -4.27 -39.96
CA VAL A 673 -63.25 -3.08 -40.74
C VAL A 673 -61.96 -3.34 -41.53
N ASP A 674 -61.30 -4.48 -41.31
CA ASP A 674 -60.03 -4.82 -41.93
C ASP A 674 -60.24 -5.42 -43.34
N SER A 675 -59.85 -4.64 -44.37
CA SER A 675 -59.99 -5.01 -45.78
C SER A 675 -59.17 -6.25 -46.17
N THR A 676 -58.19 -6.67 -45.36
CA THR A 676 -57.41 -7.89 -45.63
C THR A 676 -58.25 -9.16 -45.60
N PHE A 677 -59.39 -9.14 -44.92
CA PHE A 677 -60.28 -10.30 -44.82
C PHE A 677 -61.35 -10.40 -45.91
N GLU A 678 -61.47 -9.42 -46.82
CA GLU A 678 -62.49 -9.44 -47.87
C GLU A 678 -62.39 -10.69 -48.75
N MET A 679 -61.16 -11.08 -49.11
CA MET A 679 -60.93 -12.29 -49.91
C MET A 679 -61.30 -13.56 -49.17
N HIS A 680 -60.95 -13.68 -47.88
CA HIS A 680 -61.32 -14.82 -47.04
C HIS A 680 -62.84 -14.90 -46.82
N SER A 681 -63.51 -13.76 -46.60
CA SER A 681 -64.96 -13.65 -46.45
C SER A 681 -65.70 -14.11 -47.72
N ASN A 682 -65.21 -13.72 -48.90
CA ASN A 682 -65.76 -14.17 -50.18
C ASN A 682 -65.62 -15.68 -50.39
N GLU A 683 -64.48 -16.28 -50.02
CA GLU A 683 -64.28 -17.73 -50.11
C GLU A 683 -65.16 -18.51 -49.13
N LEU A 684 -65.31 -18.03 -47.89
CA LEU A 684 -66.26 -18.59 -46.92
C LEU A 684 -67.69 -18.54 -47.43
N GLN A 685 -68.10 -17.41 -48.03
CA GLN A 685 -69.44 -17.26 -48.58
C GLN A 685 -69.73 -18.27 -49.70
N LYS A 686 -68.74 -18.52 -50.57
CA LYS A 686 -68.86 -19.56 -51.63
C LYS A 686 -69.03 -20.93 -51.00
N THR A 687 -68.13 -21.32 -50.08
CA THR A 687 -68.14 -22.66 -49.46
C THR A 687 -69.40 -22.92 -48.62
N LEU A 688 -69.96 -21.92 -47.94
CA LEU A 688 -71.19 -22.07 -47.15
C LEU A 688 -72.47 -22.15 -48.02
N LYS A 689 -72.43 -21.62 -49.26
CA LYS A 689 -73.53 -21.64 -50.24
C LYS A 689 -73.59 -22.93 -51.07
N THR A 690 -72.46 -23.60 -51.30
CA THR A 690 -72.44 -24.87 -52.04
C THR A 690 -73.10 -25.97 -51.21
N ARG A 691 -74.20 -26.52 -51.74
CA ARG A 691 -74.89 -27.71 -51.21
C ARG A 691 -74.43 -28.94 -51.97
#